data_AF-A0A4Q2DPD0-F1
#
_entry.id   AF-A0A4Q2DPD0-F1
#
_cell.length_a   1.000
_cell.length_b   1.000
_cell.length_c   1.000
_cell.angle_alpha   90.00
_cell.angle_beta   90.00
_cell.angle_gamma   90.00
#
_symmetry.space_group_name_H-M   'P 1'
#
loop_
_entity.id
_entity.type
_entity.pdbx_description
1 polymer ?
#
loop_
_entity_poly.entity_id
_entity_poly.type
_entity_poly.pdbx_seq_one_letter_code
_entity_poly.pdbx_strand_id
1 'polypeptide(L)'
;MPPKSKSQKNGFLSRIRNPFASFFQSHIRAAQEQHELTGISNASPKRTPSSSPQPPHPLQGAISRTPASRVTNSLFSGARSFEMRDVNVYGTGYTKETVDGWDLLLNNTAPNALHDSDARYDPPKCDEDTRNEVVDEIMGWIEDRGSPQRLLCMTGAAGSATDPTRNNVKAVIPTIAYQLGSKNEALKSIIKETIDSDQLIFSRTLRSQISSLIINPCRRLQRGDLYALPYAILIDGLDECSGEKRQAELLAAIKQCVLADDLPFRIFIASRPELAIRNMLDRGGDLHGVAYHIQLSDKYDATEDIRRYLWRRLLDIGRRSQGSRARSRPWPTQEHIELLVRAASGQFIYAATVVKYISEPRSSPVDRLKIVVTWTPREGQLARPFETLDILYSNILSAAKFAYENVDTHSRRDFLLLFRAYHINFTTGFKESASDLVGLQFDAEVLNATLHLEPGAHENLMSDLHSLVTLRDDNGTIKLYFYHKSLSDFLEQESRSKSFFMPTSRVHTYIAKCCLRTIIRCPLEFNPLQQNRDELPSSNVRLSSSLRSLMVALVHLPLFLLGATPSIDPDLVSFTQREKAAPNALHNSVARNTSPKCDECSGVVLDEITEWIEDRQSSQRLLCLTGPAGSGKSVMQQTIAERCSDKNILALTFFFSATDPSRNTLSSIVPTMALQLGQRYATLKQFIATAVANDPTILLNSLQNQMNTLIVNPFKYLQRQSTGSAIVTLPYVILIDALDECRGEDRQAEVLAAIGSCLLDSGLPFRIVIASSPGRAIRSALESGGYLHQAAYLIPLSLGFDASEDIRQYLQRRFQDIGLQSGNINWFTTEHIAALAEAASGQFIYAALIVKYVSDRRRPPLDNLRLVQTWSSALSRSQQASFPPLDVLFANILSNAKDGYEKVPGNPDHDFLLLFRAYHLKDGIPLDWDPSHRDIKDFNRILNLENNTHEVLIQDLYPLVAFTPISGGGLRLDFRHESFSHFLDNESRAGALFVPRSRACAHIAKCCVGNIDRCPLESIRDKSPPSVLAQLSCDALPTVLNPDSVVHMYEELVDFTRNNGWPKIDRMMSSRKYVSDENATKILDGWVRASSTVIGSFKDHSSDFVPVLEKYREKWTNERQSMKDVEGLGFDSGT
;
A
#
# COMPACT_ATOMS: atom_id res chain seq x y z
N MET A 1 52.07 -13.49 -38.43
CA MET A 1 52.93 -12.29 -38.36
C MET A 1 52.11 -11.14 -37.77
N PRO A 2 52.70 -10.21 -36.99
CA PRO A 2 52.02 -9.00 -36.49
C PRO A 2 52.65 -7.68 -36.99
N PRO A 3 51.88 -6.58 -36.96
CA PRO A 3 52.34 -5.27 -36.46
C PRO A 3 51.54 -4.87 -35.20
N LYS A 4 52.08 -4.35 -34.08
CA LYS A 4 53.06 -3.26 -33.80
C LYS A 4 52.42 -1.85 -33.88
N SER A 5 52.60 -0.94 -32.90
CA SER A 5 53.31 -1.05 -31.60
C SER A 5 53.19 0.19 -30.67
N LYS A 6 53.44 -0.03 -29.35
CA LYS A 6 53.95 0.94 -28.30
C LYS A 6 52.97 2.04 -27.82
N SER A 7 53.03 2.57 -26.58
CA SER A 7 53.69 2.24 -25.27
C SER A 7 53.16 3.23 -24.17
N GLN A 8 53.52 3.26 -22.86
CA GLN A 8 54.58 2.62 -22.06
C GLN A 8 54.27 2.46 -20.55
N LYS A 9 54.71 1.32 -19.99
CA LYS A 9 55.07 0.92 -18.59
C LYS A 9 55.08 1.92 -17.40
N ASN A 10 54.56 1.44 -16.25
CA ASN A 10 55.25 1.01 -15.00
C ASN A 10 54.18 0.37 -14.06
N GLY A 11 54.39 -0.50 -13.06
CA GLY A 11 55.55 -1.07 -12.34
C GLY A 11 55.30 -0.94 -10.81
N PHE A 12 55.40 -1.94 -9.90
CA PHE A 12 56.07 -3.24 -9.93
C PHE A 12 55.51 -4.23 -8.84
N LEU A 13 55.68 -5.55 -9.07
CA LEU A 13 55.66 -6.78 -8.19
C LEU A 13 55.23 -6.73 -6.68
N SER A 14 54.74 -7.82 -6.04
CA SER A 14 55.26 -9.20 -6.08
C SER A 14 54.39 -10.32 -5.45
N ARG A 15 54.52 -11.58 -5.97
CA ARG A 15 54.67 -12.94 -5.32
C ARG A 15 53.79 -13.33 -4.07
N ILE A 16 53.43 -14.58 -3.74
CA ILE A 16 54.07 -15.93 -3.84
C ILE A 16 53.05 -17.07 -4.13
N ARG A 17 53.58 -18.22 -4.59
CA ARG A 17 53.04 -19.57 -4.90
C ARG A 17 51.86 -20.18 -4.09
N ASN A 18 51.12 -21.02 -4.82
CA ASN A 18 50.37 -22.22 -4.40
C ASN A 18 51.31 -23.49 -4.30
N PRO A 19 51.12 -24.42 -3.34
CA PRO A 19 51.74 -25.76 -3.33
C PRO A 19 50.82 -26.91 -3.82
N PHE A 20 51.40 -28.07 -4.18
CA PHE A 20 50.74 -29.16 -4.91
C PHE A 20 50.28 -30.36 -4.05
N ALA A 21 49.12 -30.90 -4.40
CA ALA A 21 48.71 -32.32 -4.51
C ALA A 21 49.25 -33.44 -3.58
N SER A 22 48.31 -34.20 -3.00
CA SER A 22 48.23 -35.69 -2.99
C SER A 22 46.90 -36.07 -2.30
N PHE A 23 46.23 -37.22 -2.48
CA PHE A 23 46.29 -38.39 -3.38
C PHE A 23 44.80 -38.85 -3.59
N PHE A 24 44.36 -39.97 -4.21
CA PHE A 24 44.98 -41.16 -4.81
C PHE A 24 44.23 -41.51 -6.14
N GLN A 25 44.45 -42.70 -6.68
CA GLN A 25 43.84 -43.28 -7.90
C GLN A 25 43.23 -44.69 -7.56
N SER A 26 42.52 -45.48 -8.38
CA SER A 26 42.05 -45.49 -9.79
C SER A 26 41.07 -46.68 -9.99
N HIS A 27 40.82 -47.11 -11.24
CA HIS A 27 40.26 -48.41 -11.71
C HIS A 27 38.73 -48.64 -11.78
N ILE A 28 38.24 -48.71 -13.04
CA ILE A 28 37.12 -49.55 -13.49
C ILE A 28 37.54 -50.24 -14.80
N ARG A 29 37.48 -51.58 -14.85
CA ARG A 29 37.53 -52.51 -15.99
C ARG A 29 37.48 -53.95 -15.41
N ALA A 30 36.90 -54.98 -16.03
CA ALA A 30 36.06 -55.10 -17.23
C ALA A 30 35.31 -56.46 -17.23
N ALA A 31 34.31 -56.64 -18.12
CA ALA A 31 33.84 -57.94 -18.68
C ALA A 31 33.23 -58.98 -17.68
N GLN A 32 32.50 -60.04 -18.06
CA GLN A 32 31.72 -60.44 -19.26
C GLN A 32 30.68 -61.51 -18.82
N GLU A 33 29.76 -61.93 -19.73
CA GLU A 33 28.92 -63.16 -19.72
C GLU A 33 28.25 -63.68 -18.40
N GLN A 34 26.93 -63.84 -18.30
CA GLN A 34 25.97 -64.77 -18.97
C GLN A 34 25.80 -66.17 -18.34
N HIS A 35 24.53 -66.49 -18.05
CA HIS A 35 23.86 -67.80 -17.93
C HIS A 35 24.32 -68.90 -16.94
N GLU A 36 23.38 -69.22 -16.03
CA GLU A 36 22.92 -70.60 -15.68
C GLU A 36 23.79 -71.51 -14.77
N LEU A 37 23.26 -72.51 -14.04
CA LEU A 37 21.92 -73.17 -14.00
C LEU A 37 21.65 -73.79 -12.59
N THR A 38 20.38 -73.98 -12.20
CA THR A 38 19.85 -74.84 -11.07
C THR A 38 20.29 -74.57 -9.61
N GLY A 39 19.49 -74.86 -8.56
CA GLY A 39 18.08 -75.31 -8.50
C GLY A 39 17.68 -75.94 -7.14
N ILE A 40 16.38 -76.27 -6.96
CA ILE A 40 15.76 -77.13 -5.89
C ILE A 40 15.59 -76.48 -4.48
N SER A 41 14.45 -76.57 -3.74
CA SER A 41 13.03 -76.84 -4.09
C SER A 41 12.06 -76.58 -2.88
N ASN A 42 10.73 -76.58 -3.17
CA ASN A 42 9.55 -76.82 -2.29
C ASN A 42 8.79 -75.59 -1.72
N ALA A 43 7.43 -75.51 -1.73
CA ALA A 43 6.41 -76.43 -2.28
C ALA A 43 5.07 -75.75 -2.74
N SER A 44 4.51 -76.27 -3.85
CA SER A 44 3.12 -76.70 -4.18
C SER A 44 1.88 -76.32 -3.29
N PRO A 45 0.62 -76.41 -3.81
CA PRO A 45 0.12 -76.25 -5.20
C PRO A 45 -1.37 -75.74 -5.42
N LYS A 46 -1.69 -75.17 -6.61
CA LYS A 46 -3.01 -75.23 -7.35
C LYS A 46 -4.25 -74.52 -6.69
N ARG A 47 -5.39 -74.17 -7.35
CA ARG A 47 -5.90 -74.16 -8.76
C ARG A 47 -7.08 -73.14 -8.90
N THR A 48 -7.54 -72.86 -10.13
CA THR A 48 -8.75 -72.05 -10.52
C THR A 48 -9.84 -72.96 -11.17
N PRO A 49 -10.96 -72.54 -11.84
CA PRO A 49 -11.73 -71.27 -11.97
C PRO A 49 -13.31 -71.40 -11.90
N SER A 50 -14.09 -70.34 -12.23
CA SER A 50 -15.48 -70.32 -12.87
C SER A 50 -16.74 -70.94 -12.17
N SER A 51 -18.04 -70.62 -12.43
CA SER A 51 -18.76 -69.51 -13.16
C SER A 51 -20.34 -69.58 -13.09
N SER A 52 -21.04 -68.44 -12.85
CA SER A 52 -22.43 -68.05 -13.33
C SER A 52 -23.68 -68.91 -12.96
N PRO A 53 -24.98 -68.60 -13.30
CA PRO A 53 -25.66 -67.36 -13.82
C PRO A 53 -27.08 -66.96 -13.23
N GLN A 54 -27.40 -65.64 -13.22
CA GLN A 54 -28.74 -64.96 -13.42
C GLN A 54 -29.98 -65.28 -12.49
N PRO A 55 -31.26 -64.84 -12.79
CA PRO A 55 -31.89 -63.57 -12.31
C PRO A 55 -33.37 -63.75 -11.76
N PRO A 56 -34.31 -62.76 -11.66
CA PRO A 56 -34.27 -61.28 -11.66
C PRO A 56 -34.99 -60.58 -10.44
N HIS A 57 -35.08 -59.23 -10.52
CA HIS A 57 -35.76 -58.19 -9.69
C HIS A 57 -37.22 -58.46 -9.18
N PRO A 58 -37.78 -57.71 -8.17
CA PRO A 58 -37.58 -56.26 -7.93
C PRO A 58 -37.47 -55.75 -6.45
N LEU A 59 -37.57 -54.41 -6.31
CA LEU A 59 -37.32 -53.57 -5.13
C LEU A 59 -38.43 -53.64 -4.05
N GLN A 60 -38.04 -53.68 -2.76
CA GLN A 60 -38.37 -52.67 -1.70
C GLN A 60 -37.91 -53.13 -0.30
N GLY A 61 -37.91 -52.22 0.68
CA GLY A 61 -38.30 -52.62 2.05
C GLY A 61 -37.25 -53.06 3.08
N ALA A 62 -36.16 -52.30 3.25
CA ALA A 62 -35.47 -52.05 4.53
C ALA A 62 -35.25 -53.18 5.59
N ILE A 63 -33.96 -53.48 5.83
CA ILE A 63 -33.32 -53.71 7.15
C ILE A 63 -33.71 -54.98 7.96
N SER A 64 -32.79 -55.93 7.95
CA SER A 64 -32.21 -56.48 9.20
C SER A 64 -30.70 -56.69 9.03
N ARG A 65 -29.95 -56.92 10.12
CA ARG A 65 -28.47 -56.78 10.16
C ARG A 65 -27.73 -58.09 10.46
N THR A 66 -26.59 -58.27 9.79
CA THR A 66 -25.34 -58.80 10.39
C THR A 66 -24.15 -58.02 9.80
N PRO A 67 -23.28 -57.36 10.59
CA PRO A 67 -22.36 -56.33 10.08
C PRO A 67 -20.86 -56.74 10.03
N ALA A 68 -20.08 -56.00 9.22
CA ALA A 68 -18.64 -56.18 9.07
C ALA A 68 -17.79 -55.42 10.10
N SER A 69 -16.59 -55.91 10.39
CA SER A 69 -15.62 -55.31 11.32
C SER A 69 -14.86 -54.13 10.69
N ARG A 70 -15.25 -52.90 11.03
CA ARG A 70 -14.38 -51.72 10.89
C ARG A 70 -13.40 -51.64 12.06
N VAL A 71 -12.22 -51.07 11.84
CA VAL A 71 -11.45 -50.43 12.91
C VAL A 71 -12.06 -49.04 13.13
N THR A 72 -12.53 -48.77 14.34
CA THR A 72 -13.03 -47.45 14.76
C THR A 72 -12.44 -47.08 16.12
N ASN A 73 -11.98 -45.84 16.27
CA ASN A 73 -11.72 -45.28 17.59
C ASN A 73 -13.08 -45.14 18.30
N SER A 74 -13.24 -45.80 19.45
CA SER A 74 -14.49 -45.88 20.21
C SER A 74 -14.26 -45.45 21.65
N LEU A 75 -15.18 -44.66 22.22
CA LEU A 75 -15.03 -44.05 23.55
C LEU A 75 -15.04 -45.05 24.73
N PHE A 76 -15.42 -46.31 24.52
CA PHE A 76 -15.62 -47.29 25.60
C PHE A 76 -14.85 -48.61 25.39
N SER A 77 -13.61 -48.55 24.91
CA SER A 77 -12.77 -49.74 24.78
C SER A 77 -12.43 -50.38 26.14
N GLY A 78 -12.95 -51.58 26.40
CA GLY A 78 -12.59 -52.41 27.56
C GLY A 78 -13.65 -52.54 28.66
N ALA A 79 -14.73 -51.76 28.61
CA ALA A 79 -15.83 -51.87 29.57
C ALA A 79 -16.59 -53.21 29.46
N ARG A 80 -17.09 -53.73 30.59
CA ARG A 80 -17.89 -54.96 30.68
C ARG A 80 -18.99 -54.79 31.75
N SER A 81 -20.07 -55.55 31.64
CA SER A 81 -21.16 -55.60 32.65
C SER A 81 -21.85 -54.27 32.95
N PHE A 82 -22.28 -53.55 31.91
CA PHE A 82 -23.21 -52.43 32.03
C PHE A 82 -24.37 -52.58 31.03
N GLU A 83 -25.49 -51.92 31.31
CA GLU A 83 -26.66 -51.89 30.44
C GLU A 83 -26.93 -50.44 30.02
N MET A 84 -27.07 -50.18 28.73
CA MET A 84 -27.53 -48.89 28.20
C MET A 84 -29.00 -49.00 27.79
N ARG A 85 -29.83 -48.09 28.29
CA ARG A 85 -31.22 -47.88 27.85
C ARG A 85 -31.33 -46.51 27.17
N ASP A 86 -32.30 -46.35 26.29
CA ASP A 86 -32.64 -45.11 25.57
C ASP A 86 -31.51 -44.47 24.72
N VAL A 87 -30.81 -45.31 23.92
CA VAL A 87 -29.76 -44.86 22.99
C VAL A 87 -30.32 -44.47 21.62
N ASN A 88 -30.41 -43.17 21.34
CA ASN A 88 -30.73 -42.64 20.01
C ASN A 88 -29.49 -42.58 19.11
N VAL A 89 -29.48 -43.34 18.00
CA VAL A 89 -28.36 -43.40 17.05
C VAL A 89 -28.72 -42.74 15.72
N TYR A 90 -28.24 -41.53 15.49
CA TYR A 90 -28.38 -40.82 14.22
C TYR A 90 -27.33 -41.30 13.21
N GLY A 91 -27.78 -42.01 12.18
CA GLY A 91 -26.89 -42.56 11.13
C GLY A 91 -26.63 -41.59 9.99
N THR A 92 -25.51 -40.88 10.00
CA THR A 92 -25.03 -40.11 8.83
C THR A 92 -24.35 -41.05 7.83
N GLY A 93 -24.93 -41.18 6.63
CA GLY A 93 -24.43 -42.02 5.56
C GLY A 93 -23.21 -41.42 4.85
N TYR A 94 -22.01 -41.61 5.40
CA TYR A 94 -20.76 -41.29 4.71
C TYR A 94 -20.46 -42.32 3.61
N THR A 95 -20.90 -42.05 2.38
CA THR A 95 -20.25 -42.56 1.17
C THR A 95 -18.92 -41.84 1.01
N LYS A 96 -17.80 -42.56 1.21
CA LYS A 96 -16.47 -42.02 0.89
C LYS A 96 -16.26 -42.14 -0.60
N GLU A 97 -16.58 -41.09 -1.35
CA GLU A 97 -16.27 -41.00 -2.78
C GLU A 97 -14.76 -41.13 -2.98
N THR A 98 -14.36 -42.16 -3.74
CA THR A 98 -13.00 -42.30 -4.25
C THR A 98 -12.91 -41.51 -5.55
N VAL A 99 -12.36 -40.29 -5.48
CA VAL A 99 -12.19 -39.42 -6.65
C VAL A 99 -11.29 -40.13 -7.67
N ASP A 100 -11.75 -40.20 -8.92
CA ASP A 100 -11.06 -40.93 -9.98
C ASP A 100 -9.82 -40.18 -10.49
N GLY A 101 -8.69 -40.87 -10.67
CA GLY A 101 -7.45 -40.29 -11.18
C GLY A 101 -7.54 -39.65 -12.57
N TRP A 102 -8.48 -40.08 -13.42
CA TRP A 102 -8.70 -39.45 -14.74
C TRP A 102 -9.52 -38.16 -14.64
N ASP A 103 -10.51 -38.12 -13.75
CA ASP A 103 -11.26 -36.88 -13.46
C ASP A 103 -10.37 -35.87 -12.70
N LEU A 104 -9.50 -36.35 -11.79
CA LEU A 104 -8.46 -35.54 -11.17
C LEU A 104 -7.48 -34.97 -12.21
N LEU A 105 -7.12 -35.74 -13.25
CA LEU A 105 -6.31 -35.23 -14.36
C LEU A 105 -7.03 -34.12 -15.11
N LEU A 106 -8.27 -34.37 -15.54
CA LEU A 106 -9.10 -33.42 -16.29
C LEU A 106 -9.25 -32.08 -15.54
N ASN A 107 -9.55 -32.15 -14.24
CA ASN A 107 -9.67 -30.99 -13.34
C ASN A 107 -8.35 -30.18 -13.16
N ASN A 108 -7.21 -30.71 -13.60
CA ASN A 108 -5.91 -30.02 -13.60
C ASN A 108 -5.43 -29.61 -15.01
N THR A 109 -6.23 -29.83 -16.06
CA THR A 109 -5.94 -29.38 -17.44
C THR A 109 -6.38 -27.94 -17.70
N ALA A 110 -5.97 -27.38 -18.85
CA ALA A 110 -6.49 -26.13 -19.41
C ALA A 110 -7.19 -26.39 -20.76
N PRO A 111 -8.50 -26.70 -20.79
CA PRO A 111 -9.24 -26.97 -22.04
C PRO A 111 -9.21 -25.80 -23.05
N ASN A 112 -9.07 -24.56 -22.57
CA ASN A 112 -8.94 -23.36 -23.41
C ASN A 112 -7.62 -23.28 -24.19
N ALA A 113 -6.65 -24.15 -23.91
CA ALA A 113 -5.40 -24.27 -24.67
C ALA A 113 -5.52 -25.18 -25.90
N LEU A 114 -6.60 -25.96 -26.04
CA LEU A 114 -6.82 -26.84 -27.19
C LEU A 114 -6.95 -26.04 -28.50
N HIS A 115 -6.47 -26.60 -29.61
CA HIS A 115 -6.44 -25.92 -30.92
C HIS A 115 -7.83 -25.62 -31.51
N ASP A 116 -8.82 -26.40 -31.06
CA ASP A 116 -10.21 -26.50 -31.46
C ASP A 116 -11.18 -26.04 -30.34
N SER A 117 -10.64 -25.40 -29.29
CA SER A 117 -11.45 -24.83 -28.21
C SER A 117 -12.33 -23.67 -28.70
N ASP A 118 -13.58 -23.62 -28.25
CA ASP A 118 -14.50 -22.50 -28.53
C ASP A 118 -14.02 -21.17 -27.93
N ALA A 119 -13.16 -21.21 -26.90
CA ALA A 119 -12.42 -20.04 -26.41
C ALA A 119 -11.50 -19.40 -27.48
N ARG A 120 -11.29 -20.08 -28.62
CA ARG A 120 -10.57 -19.60 -29.81
C ARG A 120 -11.50 -19.32 -31.00
N TYR A 121 -12.83 -19.21 -30.82
CA TYR A 121 -13.78 -19.05 -31.93
C TYR A 121 -13.49 -17.84 -32.84
N ASP A 122 -13.55 -18.09 -34.15
CA ASP A 122 -12.82 -17.40 -35.22
C ASP A 122 -11.30 -17.34 -34.95
N PRO A 123 -10.60 -18.50 -34.98
CA PRO A 123 -9.20 -18.57 -34.60
C PRO A 123 -8.31 -17.82 -35.59
N PRO A 124 -7.31 -17.06 -35.12
CA PRO A 124 -6.45 -16.25 -35.98
C PRO A 124 -5.66 -17.15 -36.94
N LYS A 125 -5.99 -17.03 -38.23
CA LYS A 125 -5.27 -17.67 -39.35
C LYS A 125 -4.41 -16.63 -40.05
N CYS A 126 -3.41 -17.10 -40.80
CA CYS A 126 -2.76 -16.25 -41.80
C CYS A 126 -3.80 -15.88 -42.88
N ASP A 127 -3.69 -14.68 -43.44
CA ASP A 127 -4.45 -14.34 -44.65
C ASP A 127 -3.85 -15.11 -45.83
N GLU A 128 -4.61 -15.34 -46.90
CA GLU A 128 -4.15 -16.18 -48.01
C GLU A 128 -2.88 -15.60 -48.66
N ASP A 129 -1.95 -16.49 -49.02
CA ASP A 129 -0.62 -16.15 -49.51
C ASP A 129 0.16 -15.23 -48.56
N THR A 130 0.15 -15.51 -47.24
CA THR A 130 1.03 -14.83 -46.25
C THR A 130 1.69 -15.83 -45.31
N ARG A 131 2.97 -15.61 -44.99
CA ARG A 131 3.86 -16.45 -44.15
C ARG A 131 4.13 -17.87 -44.65
N ASN A 132 3.77 -18.21 -45.89
CA ASN A 132 3.91 -19.57 -46.45
C ASN A 132 5.31 -20.17 -46.20
N GLU A 133 6.38 -19.41 -46.50
CA GLU A 133 7.78 -19.83 -46.29
C GLU A 133 8.09 -20.29 -44.85
N VAL A 134 7.56 -19.60 -43.84
CA VAL A 134 7.75 -19.94 -42.43
C VAL A 134 6.92 -21.17 -42.04
N VAL A 135 5.73 -21.33 -42.64
CA VAL A 135 4.90 -22.53 -42.45
C VAL A 135 5.58 -23.76 -43.06
N ASP A 136 6.14 -23.62 -44.27
CA ASP A 136 6.85 -24.68 -44.98
C ASP A 136 8.14 -25.10 -44.22
N GLU A 137 8.90 -24.14 -43.67
CA GLU A 137 10.07 -24.40 -42.80
C GLU A 137 9.69 -25.20 -41.54
N ILE A 138 8.63 -24.79 -40.85
CA ILE A 138 8.14 -25.48 -39.63
C ILE A 138 7.62 -26.87 -39.96
N MET A 139 6.84 -27.03 -41.04
CA MET A 139 6.32 -28.33 -41.46
C MET A 139 7.44 -29.29 -41.86
N GLY A 140 8.43 -28.84 -42.63
CA GLY A 140 9.60 -29.65 -42.98
C GLY A 140 10.39 -30.14 -41.75
N TRP A 141 10.52 -29.29 -40.71
CA TRP A 141 11.15 -29.70 -39.45
C TRP A 141 10.31 -30.69 -38.62
N ILE A 142 8.97 -30.57 -38.66
CA ILE A 142 8.07 -31.54 -38.02
C ILE A 142 8.19 -32.90 -38.73
N GLU A 143 8.23 -32.91 -40.07
CA GLU A 143 8.21 -34.13 -40.88
C GLU A 143 9.55 -34.89 -40.92
N ASP A 144 10.70 -34.19 -40.85
CA ASP A 144 12.02 -34.84 -40.71
C ASP A 144 12.18 -35.47 -39.32
N ARG A 145 11.57 -36.65 -39.13
CA ARG A 145 11.67 -37.39 -37.87
C ARG A 145 13.10 -37.77 -37.51
N GLY A 146 14.02 -37.86 -38.48
CA GLY A 146 15.40 -38.32 -38.30
C GLY A 146 16.36 -37.29 -37.69
N SER A 147 16.08 -35.98 -37.83
CA SER A 147 16.97 -34.94 -37.29
C SER A 147 17.14 -35.03 -35.76
N PRO A 148 18.39 -34.90 -35.23
CA PRO A 148 18.64 -34.92 -33.80
C PRO A 148 18.08 -33.71 -33.04
N GLN A 149 17.79 -32.60 -33.73
CA GLN A 149 17.18 -31.42 -33.12
C GLN A 149 15.66 -31.62 -32.97
N ARG A 150 15.26 -32.29 -31.88
CA ARG A 150 13.86 -32.60 -31.50
C ARG A 150 13.09 -31.44 -30.85
N LEU A 151 13.70 -30.26 -30.74
CA LEU A 151 13.08 -29.02 -30.25
C LEU A 151 13.23 -27.90 -31.30
N LEU A 152 12.12 -27.25 -31.64
CA LEU A 152 12.09 -26.00 -32.41
C LEU A 152 11.52 -24.88 -31.53
N CYS A 153 12.19 -23.74 -31.52
CA CYS A 153 11.72 -22.50 -30.89
C CYS A 153 11.58 -21.41 -31.95
N MET A 154 10.39 -20.84 -32.08
CA MET A 154 10.12 -19.66 -32.91
C MET A 154 9.89 -18.45 -32.01
N THR A 155 10.70 -17.40 -32.19
CA THR A 155 10.56 -16.15 -31.43
C THR A 155 10.16 -14.98 -32.31
N GLY A 156 9.13 -14.23 -31.90
CA GLY A 156 8.57 -13.10 -32.65
C GLY A 156 7.96 -11.99 -31.78
N ALA A 157 7.55 -10.90 -32.43
CA ALA A 157 7.05 -9.70 -31.77
C ALA A 157 5.54 -9.75 -31.48
N ALA A 158 5.21 -10.04 -30.21
CA ALA A 158 3.88 -10.02 -29.58
C ALA A 158 2.84 -11.05 -30.11
N GLY A 159 2.11 -11.65 -29.17
CA GLY A 159 1.05 -12.65 -29.42
C GLY A 159 -0.36 -12.19 -29.03
N SER A 160 -1.29 -13.14 -29.06
CA SER A 160 -2.71 -12.91 -28.73
C SER A 160 -2.94 -12.63 -27.23
N ALA A 161 -4.14 -12.18 -26.87
CA ALA A 161 -4.46 -11.77 -25.51
C ALA A 161 -4.47 -12.94 -24.51
N THR A 162 -4.02 -12.65 -23.29
CA THR A 162 -3.88 -13.60 -22.18
C THR A 162 -5.24 -14.08 -21.65
N ASP A 163 -5.49 -15.38 -21.71
CA ASP A 163 -6.60 -16.01 -20.99
C ASP A 163 -6.12 -16.41 -19.57
N PRO A 164 -6.78 -15.95 -18.48
CA PRO A 164 -6.35 -16.24 -17.11
C PRO A 164 -6.42 -17.73 -16.72
N THR A 165 -7.05 -18.59 -17.53
CA THR A 165 -7.09 -20.05 -17.32
C THR A 165 -5.86 -20.78 -17.88
N ARG A 166 -5.12 -20.19 -18.84
CA ARG A 166 -3.95 -20.82 -19.49
C ARG A 166 -2.60 -20.19 -19.10
N ASN A 167 -2.59 -19.14 -18.29
CA ASN A 167 -1.38 -18.34 -17.99
C ASN A 167 -0.43 -18.92 -16.91
N ASN A 168 -0.46 -20.25 -16.69
CA ASN A 168 0.21 -20.92 -15.57
C ASN A 168 0.79 -22.29 -15.98
N VAL A 169 2.10 -22.49 -15.75
CA VAL A 169 2.82 -23.73 -16.07
C VAL A 169 2.24 -24.99 -15.42
N LYS A 170 1.52 -24.85 -14.29
CA LYS A 170 0.92 -26.00 -13.56
C LYS A 170 0.02 -26.87 -14.47
N ALA A 171 -0.74 -26.26 -15.38
CA ALA A 171 -1.68 -26.98 -16.22
C ALA A 171 -1.04 -27.60 -17.48
N VAL A 172 0.19 -27.23 -17.84
CA VAL A 172 0.82 -27.63 -19.11
C VAL A 172 1.07 -29.14 -19.15
N ILE A 173 1.68 -29.71 -18.11
CA ILE A 173 2.00 -31.15 -18.08
C ILE A 173 0.74 -32.02 -17.94
N PRO A 174 -0.24 -31.72 -17.07
CA PRO A 174 -1.55 -32.37 -17.09
C PRO A 174 -2.25 -32.31 -18.45
N THR A 175 -2.22 -31.16 -19.13
CA THR A 175 -2.88 -31.00 -20.44
C THR A 175 -2.22 -31.82 -21.54
N ILE A 176 -0.88 -31.92 -21.55
CA ILE A 176 -0.14 -32.79 -22.48
C ILE A 176 -0.44 -34.26 -22.17
N ALA A 177 -0.37 -34.67 -20.90
CA ALA A 177 -0.65 -36.04 -20.48
C ALA A 177 -2.10 -36.47 -20.80
N TYR A 178 -3.08 -35.59 -20.57
CA TYR A 178 -4.48 -35.82 -20.90
C TYR A 178 -4.69 -35.94 -22.42
N GLN A 179 -4.07 -35.07 -23.23
CA GLN A 179 -4.18 -35.17 -24.69
C GLN A 179 -3.54 -36.46 -25.23
N LEU A 180 -2.35 -36.83 -24.76
CA LEU A 180 -1.68 -38.07 -25.17
C LEU A 180 -2.49 -39.32 -24.77
N GLY A 181 -2.97 -39.39 -23.52
CA GLY A 181 -3.82 -40.49 -23.07
C GLY A 181 -5.18 -40.53 -23.79
N SER A 182 -5.79 -39.39 -24.09
CA SER A 182 -7.04 -39.32 -24.86
C SER A 182 -6.91 -39.76 -26.33
N LYS A 183 -5.68 -40.03 -26.80
CA LYS A 183 -5.41 -40.65 -28.11
C LYS A 183 -4.89 -42.09 -28.00
N ASN A 184 -4.66 -42.62 -26.80
CA ASN A 184 -4.20 -43.99 -26.58
C ASN A 184 -4.69 -44.54 -25.22
N GLU A 185 -5.66 -45.46 -25.25
CA GLU A 185 -6.30 -46.01 -24.04
C GLU A 185 -5.34 -46.76 -23.10
N ALA A 186 -4.28 -47.40 -23.62
CA ALA A 186 -3.27 -48.05 -22.78
C ALA A 186 -2.46 -47.01 -22.00
N LEU A 187 -2.05 -45.92 -22.66
CA LEU A 187 -1.34 -44.80 -22.03
C LEU A 187 -2.23 -44.10 -20.98
N LYS A 188 -3.51 -43.87 -21.31
CA LYS A 188 -4.53 -43.34 -20.39
C LYS A 188 -4.70 -44.22 -19.15
N SER A 189 -4.78 -45.55 -19.30
CA SER A 189 -4.87 -46.47 -18.17
C SER A 189 -3.65 -46.40 -17.25
N ILE A 190 -2.43 -46.27 -17.80
CA ILE A 190 -1.19 -46.16 -17.03
C ILE A 190 -1.07 -44.80 -16.33
N ILE A 191 -1.46 -43.71 -16.99
CA ILE A 191 -1.52 -42.36 -16.39
C ILE A 191 -2.54 -42.34 -15.25
N LYS A 192 -3.73 -42.92 -15.45
CA LYS A 192 -4.77 -43.04 -14.43
C LYS A 192 -4.28 -43.79 -13.19
N GLU A 193 -3.71 -45.00 -13.36
CA GLU A 193 -3.13 -45.79 -12.26
C GLU A 193 -2.08 -45.00 -11.47
N THR A 194 -1.28 -44.19 -12.16
CA THR A 194 -0.25 -43.34 -11.53
C THR A 194 -0.86 -42.25 -10.66
N ILE A 195 -1.99 -41.65 -11.07
CA ILE A 195 -2.69 -40.59 -10.32
C ILE A 195 -3.57 -41.18 -9.21
N ASP A 196 -4.22 -42.33 -9.45
CA ASP A 196 -4.92 -43.10 -8.41
C ASP A 196 -3.96 -43.45 -7.25
N SER A 197 -2.68 -43.68 -7.57
CA SER A 197 -1.61 -43.98 -6.60
C SER A 197 -0.94 -42.75 -5.96
N ASP A 198 -0.94 -41.60 -6.64
CA ASP A 198 -0.27 -40.36 -6.21
C ASP A 198 -1.11 -39.12 -6.54
N GLN A 199 -2.23 -38.96 -5.83
CA GLN A 199 -3.13 -37.81 -5.99
C GLN A 199 -2.46 -36.44 -5.73
N LEU A 200 -1.26 -36.43 -5.12
CA LEU A 200 -0.45 -35.23 -4.90
C LEU A 200 0.50 -34.91 -6.08
N ILE A 201 0.48 -35.68 -7.18
CA ILE A 201 1.40 -35.47 -8.32
C ILE A 201 1.37 -34.02 -8.85
N PHE A 202 0.20 -33.38 -8.86
CA PHE A 202 -0.01 -32.01 -9.35
C PHE A 202 0.67 -30.92 -8.51
N SER A 203 1.06 -31.20 -7.26
CA SER A 203 1.82 -30.29 -6.40
C SER A 203 3.34 -30.54 -6.44
N ARG A 204 3.79 -31.59 -7.14
CA ARG A 204 5.23 -31.89 -7.34
C ARG A 204 5.82 -31.02 -8.47
N THR A 205 7.16 -30.96 -8.51
CA THR A 205 7.91 -30.16 -9.51
C THR A 205 7.62 -30.57 -10.96
N LEU A 206 7.80 -29.67 -11.93
CA LEU A 206 7.51 -29.96 -13.35
C LEU A 206 8.28 -31.19 -13.87
N ARG A 207 9.55 -31.34 -13.45
CA ARG A 207 10.38 -32.52 -13.74
C ARG A 207 9.79 -33.81 -13.18
N SER A 208 9.18 -33.76 -11.99
CA SER A 208 8.49 -34.93 -11.39
C SER A 208 7.23 -35.27 -12.19
N GLN A 209 6.45 -34.26 -12.58
CA GLN A 209 5.23 -34.47 -13.37
C GLN A 209 5.53 -35.02 -14.76
N ILE A 210 6.53 -34.51 -15.50
CA ILE A 210 6.92 -35.05 -16.81
C ILE A 210 7.40 -36.50 -16.67
N SER A 211 8.19 -36.81 -15.62
CA SER A 211 8.65 -38.18 -15.34
C SER A 211 7.47 -39.13 -15.11
N SER A 212 6.56 -38.81 -14.19
CA SER A 212 5.46 -39.69 -13.80
C SER A 212 4.28 -39.73 -14.78
N LEU A 213 3.96 -38.64 -15.47
CA LEU A 213 2.75 -38.54 -16.31
C LEU A 213 3.02 -38.65 -17.82
N ILE A 214 4.27 -38.54 -18.26
CA ILE A 214 4.64 -38.68 -19.68
C ILE A 214 5.67 -39.80 -19.86
N ILE A 215 6.85 -39.69 -19.25
CA ILE A 215 7.99 -40.56 -19.58
C ILE A 215 7.79 -41.99 -19.10
N ASN A 216 7.52 -42.20 -17.81
CA ASN A 216 7.36 -43.54 -17.25
C ASN A 216 6.11 -44.26 -17.81
N PRO A 217 4.98 -43.57 -18.08
CA PRO A 217 3.88 -44.14 -18.85
C PRO A 217 4.28 -44.54 -20.28
N CYS A 218 5.00 -43.69 -21.03
CA CYS A 218 5.48 -44.02 -22.37
C CYS A 218 6.47 -45.20 -22.38
N ARG A 219 7.38 -45.29 -21.39
CA ARG A 219 8.29 -46.44 -21.20
C ARG A 219 7.57 -47.75 -20.84
N ARG A 220 6.33 -47.68 -20.34
CA ARG A 220 5.49 -48.86 -20.04
C ARG A 220 4.64 -49.32 -21.24
N LEU A 221 4.60 -48.55 -22.33
CA LEU A 221 3.98 -48.99 -23.60
C LEU A 221 4.89 -49.98 -24.35
N GLN A 222 4.31 -50.77 -25.26
CA GLN A 222 5.12 -51.52 -26.22
C GLN A 222 5.68 -50.56 -27.28
N ARG A 223 6.83 -50.89 -27.87
CA ARG A 223 7.48 -50.04 -28.89
C ARG A 223 6.57 -49.73 -30.09
N GLY A 224 5.70 -50.66 -30.49
CA GLY A 224 4.70 -50.42 -31.54
C GLY A 224 3.71 -49.31 -31.17
N ASP A 225 3.11 -49.39 -29.98
CA ASP A 225 2.15 -48.40 -29.49
C ASP A 225 2.80 -47.02 -29.29
N LEU A 226 4.06 -47.00 -28.84
CA LEU A 226 4.83 -45.77 -28.63
C LEU A 226 5.05 -44.99 -29.93
N TYR A 227 5.40 -45.67 -31.03
CA TYR A 227 5.58 -45.02 -32.34
C TYR A 227 4.26 -44.74 -33.07
N ALA A 228 3.13 -45.26 -32.58
CA ALA A 228 1.79 -44.93 -33.07
C ALA A 228 1.20 -43.66 -32.42
N LEU A 229 1.83 -43.10 -31.38
CA LEU A 229 1.39 -41.86 -30.75
C LEU A 229 1.55 -40.64 -31.68
N PRO A 230 0.67 -39.62 -31.57
CA PRO A 230 0.95 -38.28 -32.09
C PRO A 230 2.27 -37.76 -31.52
N TYR A 231 3.21 -37.45 -32.41
CA TYR A 231 4.60 -37.18 -32.06
C TYR A 231 4.96 -35.69 -32.02
N ALA A 232 4.17 -34.82 -32.66
CA ALA A 232 4.33 -33.38 -32.56
C ALA A 232 3.58 -32.82 -31.35
N ILE A 233 4.28 -32.05 -30.50
CA ILE A 233 3.72 -31.33 -29.35
C ILE A 233 3.95 -29.84 -29.59
N LEU A 234 2.87 -29.07 -29.71
CA LEU A 234 2.92 -27.64 -29.97
C LEU A 234 2.59 -26.86 -28.70
N ILE A 235 3.43 -25.89 -28.34
CA ILE A 235 3.28 -25.00 -27.18
C ILE A 235 3.29 -23.57 -27.69
N ASP A 236 2.10 -22.97 -27.79
CA ASP A 236 1.88 -21.59 -28.22
C ASP A 236 1.83 -20.65 -27.00
N GLY A 237 2.40 -19.45 -27.12
CA GLY A 237 2.39 -18.42 -26.08
C GLY A 237 3.11 -18.79 -24.77
N LEU A 238 4.32 -19.37 -24.80
CA LEU A 238 5.08 -19.68 -23.57
C LEU A 238 5.30 -18.43 -22.68
N ASP A 239 5.43 -17.24 -23.27
CA ASP A 239 5.49 -15.94 -22.59
C ASP A 239 4.16 -15.46 -21.97
N GLU A 240 3.04 -16.18 -22.15
CA GLU A 240 1.84 -16.01 -21.33
C GLU A 240 1.99 -16.69 -19.96
N CYS A 241 2.96 -17.60 -19.76
CA CYS A 241 3.17 -18.25 -18.47
C CYS A 241 3.77 -17.28 -17.44
N SER A 242 3.06 -17.13 -16.32
CA SER A 242 3.39 -16.21 -15.24
C SER A 242 4.72 -16.51 -14.53
N GLY A 243 5.76 -15.77 -14.92
CA GLY A 243 7.04 -15.63 -14.23
C GLY A 243 8.22 -16.35 -14.91
N GLU A 244 9.22 -15.57 -15.31
CA GLU A 244 10.46 -16.01 -16.00
C GLU A 244 11.09 -17.29 -15.43
N LYS A 245 11.21 -17.40 -14.10
CA LYS A 245 11.78 -18.60 -13.45
C LYS A 245 11.01 -19.88 -13.75
N ARG A 246 9.69 -19.80 -13.93
CA ARG A 246 8.82 -20.95 -14.25
C ARG A 246 8.83 -21.28 -15.75
N GLN A 247 8.96 -20.28 -16.63
CA GLN A 247 9.26 -20.50 -18.04
C GLN A 247 10.59 -21.27 -18.20
N ALA A 248 11.63 -20.81 -17.49
CA ALA A 248 12.94 -21.46 -17.47
C ALA A 248 12.90 -22.86 -16.84
N GLU A 249 12.15 -23.08 -15.75
CA GLU A 249 11.94 -24.42 -15.18
C GLU A 249 11.30 -25.37 -16.19
N LEU A 250 10.26 -24.93 -16.91
CA LEU A 250 9.60 -25.75 -17.92
C LEU A 250 10.53 -26.10 -19.08
N LEU A 251 11.27 -25.13 -19.62
CA LEU A 251 12.27 -25.36 -20.68
C LEU A 251 13.41 -26.28 -20.22
N ALA A 252 13.91 -26.11 -19.00
CA ALA A 252 14.93 -26.96 -18.41
C ALA A 252 14.40 -28.39 -18.15
N ALA A 253 13.14 -28.54 -17.73
CA ALA A 253 12.50 -29.83 -17.57
C ALA A 253 12.28 -30.53 -18.92
N ILE A 254 11.83 -29.81 -19.95
CA ILE A 254 11.74 -30.34 -21.33
C ILE A 254 13.11 -30.84 -21.81
N LYS A 255 14.19 -30.06 -21.63
CA LYS A 255 15.57 -30.47 -21.96
C LYS A 255 15.99 -31.73 -21.18
N GLN A 256 15.85 -31.71 -19.86
CA GLN A 256 16.35 -32.77 -18.97
C GLN A 256 15.54 -34.07 -19.03
N CYS A 257 14.31 -34.03 -19.54
CA CYS A 257 13.37 -35.14 -19.43
C CYS A 257 12.88 -35.64 -20.79
N VAL A 258 12.50 -34.76 -21.73
CA VAL A 258 12.01 -35.20 -23.05
C VAL A 258 13.15 -35.32 -24.06
N LEU A 259 14.09 -34.38 -24.08
CA LEU A 259 15.22 -34.40 -25.02
C LEU A 259 16.36 -35.34 -24.60
N ALA A 260 16.39 -35.78 -23.34
CA ALA A 260 17.37 -36.72 -22.81
C ALA A 260 16.98 -38.21 -22.98
N ASP A 261 15.70 -38.49 -23.23
CA ASP A 261 15.15 -39.86 -23.38
C ASP A 261 14.90 -40.23 -24.86
N ASP A 262 14.70 -41.53 -25.15
CA ASP A 262 14.53 -42.09 -26.49
C ASP A 262 13.10 -41.94 -27.06
N LEU A 263 12.29 -41.06 -26.47
CA LEU A 263 10.89 -40.81 -26.85
C LEU A 263 10.75 -40.19 -28.25
N PRO A 264 9.65 -40.50 -28.99
CA PRO A 264 9.47 -40.06 -30.37
C PRO A 264 9.10 -38.57 -30.53
N PHE A 265 8.93 -37.83 -29.43
CA PHE A 265 8.32 -36.50 -29.46
C PHE A 265 9.21 -35.41 -30.07
N ARG A 266 8.59 -34.58 -30.91
CA ARG A 266 9.09 -33.30 -31.42
C ARG A 266 8.32 -32.17 -30.76
N ILE A 267 9.02 -31.24 -30.12
CA ILE A 267 8.40 -30.11 -29.43
C ILE A 267 8.61 -28.84 -30.24
N PHE A 268 7.53 -28.17 -30.61
CA PHE A 268 7.55 -26.83 -31.21
C PHE A 268 7.04 -25.82 -30.17
N ILE A 269 7.82 -24.79 -29.88
CA ILE A 269 7.47 -23.69 -28.97
C ILE A 269 7.43 -22.37 -29.74
N ALA A 270 6.30 -21.67 -29.68
CA ALA A 270 6.14 -20.29 -30.17
C ALA A 270 6.05 -19.32 -28.99
N SER A 271 6.80 -18.21 -29.02
CA SER A 271 6.88 -17.28 -27.89
C SER A 271 7.44 -15.89 -28.26
N ARG A 272 7.21 -14.89 -27.41
CA ARG A 272 8.03 -13.66 -27.37
C ARG A 272 9.48 -13.98 -26.92
N PRO A 273 10.50 -13.24 -27.39
CA PRO A 273 11.89 -13.38 -26.95
C PRO A 273 12.13 -12.72 -25.57
N GLU A 274 11.39 -13.16 -24.55
CA GLU A 274 11.59 -12.71 -23.16
C GLU A 274 12.96 -13.14 -22.61
N LEU A 275 13.46 -12.46 -21.58
CA LEU A 275 14.83 -12.61 -21.10
C LEU A 275 15.18 -14.04 -20.71
N ALA A 276 14.27 -14.77 -20.05
CA ALA A 276 14.46 -16.18 -19.71
C ALA A 276 14.62 -17.08 -20.96
N ILE A 277 13.72 -16.94 -21.92
CA ILE A 277 13.67 -17.74 -23.14
C ILE A 277 14.89 -17.43 -24.02
N ARG A 278 15.20 -16.15 -24.16
CA ARG A 278 16.39 -15.66 -24.86
C ARG A 278 17.67 -16.16 -24.22
N ASN A 279 17.84 -16.06 -22.90
CA ASN A 279 19.05 -16.53 -22.20
C ASN A 279 19.28 -18.04 -22.36
N MET A 280 18.25 -18.83 -22.67
CA MET A 280 18.40 -20.26 -22.96
C MET A 280 18.75 -20.55 -24.42
N LEU A 281 18.38 -19.68 -25.38
CA LEU A 281 18.62 -19.86 -26.82
C LEU A 281 19.89 -19.15 -27.33
N ASP A 282 20.25 -18.00 -26.75
CA ASP A 282 21.45 -17.21 -27.09
C ASP A 282 22.75 -18.00 -26.81
N ARG A 283 23.88 -17.53 -27.35
CA ARG A 283 25.19 -18.21 -27.25
C ARG A 283 25.63 -18.42 -25.80
N GLY A 284 25.73 -19.69 -25.40
CA GLY A 284 26.06 -20.11 -24.03
C GLY A 284 24.84 -20.49 -23.17
N GLY A 285 23.63 -20.31 -23.69
CA GLY A 285 22.38 -20.76 -23.08
C GLY A 285 22.18 -22.27 -23.13
N ASP A 286 21.32 -22.77 -22.23
CA ASP A 286 21.10 -24.21 -22.02
C ASP A 286 20.53 -24.96 -23.23
N LEU A 287 19.81 -24.29 -24.14
CA LEU A 287 19.23 -24.87 -25.35
C LEU A 287 20.06 -24.56 -26.61
N HIS A 288 21.15 -23.80 -26.48
CA HIS A 288 21.95 -23.36 -27.62
C HIS A 288 22.53 -24.56 -28.40
N GLY A 289 22.22 -24.65 -29.70
CA GLY A 289 22.60 -25.78 -30.56
C GLY A 289 21.75 -27.05 -30.40
N VAL A 290 20.96 -27.15 -29.33
CA VAL A 290 20.00 -28.25 -29.11
C VAL A 290 18.64 -27.94 -29.74
N ALA A 291 18.21 -26.68 -29.65
CA ALA A 291 17.01 -26.18 -30.30
C ALA A 291 17.32 -25.61 -31.70
N TYR A 292 16.43 -25.86 -32.66
CA TYR A 292 16.36 -25.10 -33.90
C TYR A 292 15.66 -23.76 -33.64
N HIS A 293 16.27 -22.63 -34.02
CA HIS A 293 15.78 -21.30 -33.62
C HIS A 293 15.43 -20.41 -34.81
N ILE A 294 14.13 -20.17 -34.98
CA ILE A 294 13.57 -19.22 -35.95
C ILE A 294 13.37 -17.86 -35.26
N GLN A 295 13.97 -16.81 -35.80
CA GLN A 295 13.87 -15.43 -35.30
C GLN A 295 13.13 -14.58 -36.33
N LEU A 296 11.82 -14.38 -36.12
CA LEU A 296 10.96 -13.71 -37.11
C LEU A 296 11.31 -12.24 -37.32
N SER A 297 11.92 -11.57 -36.34
CA SER A 297 12.35 -10.17 -36.43
C SER A 297 13.63 -9.94 -37.25
N ASP A 298 14.45 -10.99 -37.41
CA ASP A 298 15.84 -10.87 -37.88
C ASP A 298 16.05 -11.61 -39.21
N LYS A 299 15.19 -12.58 -39.54
CA LYS A 299 15.32 -13.47 -40.70
C LYS A 299 14.22 -13.33 -41.75
N TYR A 300 13.08 -12.70 -41.43
CA TYR A 300 11.89 -12.70 -42.29
C TYR A 300 11.35 -11.28 -42.52
N ASP A 301 11.26 -10.87 -43.79
CA ASP A 301 10.69 -9.56 -44.15
C ASP A 301 9.18 -9.67 -44.43
N ALA A 302 8.37 -9.25 -43.45
CA ALA A 302 6.92 -9.21 -43.57
C ALA A 302 6.37 -8.10 -44.50
N THR A 303 7.23 -7.26 -45.11
CA THR A 303 6.82 -6.07 -45.89
C THR A 303 5.87 -6.41 -47.06
N GLU A 304 6.19 -7.41 -47.88
CA GLU A 304 5.34 -7.78 -49.03
C GLU A 304 4.00 -8.38 -48.60
N ASP A 305 3.99 -9.19 -47.54
CA ASP A 305 2.78 -9.82 -47.04
C ASP A 305 1.85 -8.80 -46.35
N ILE A 306 2.42 -7.82 -45.64
CA ILE A 306 1.67 -6.67 -45.10
C ILE A 306 1.09 -5.82 -46.24
N ARG A 307 1.84 -5.59 -47.32
CA ARG A 307 1.34 -4.90 -48.52
C ARG A 307 0.18 -5.66 -49.18
N ARG A 308 0.31 -6.97 -49.36
CA ARG A 308 -0.72 -7.87 -49.92
C ARG A 308 -1.99 -7.85 -49.06
N TYR A 309 -1.83 -7.97 -47.74
CA TYR A 309 -2.91 -7.88 -46.75
C TYR A 309 -3.63 -6.52 -46.81
N LEU A 310 -2.91 -5.40 -46.71
CA LEU A 310 -3.50 -4.06 -46.73
C LEU A 310 -4.29 -3.81 -48.02
N TRP A 311 -3.73 -4.15 -49.18
CA TRP A 311 -4.42 -4.04 -50.46
C TRP A 311 -5.73 -4.85 -50.48
N ARG A 312 -5.67 -6.14 -50.13
CA ARG A 312 -6.82 -7.05 -50.13
C ARG A 312 -7.93 -6.55 -49.21
N ARG A 313 -7.61 -6.30 -47.94
CA ARG A 313 -8.61 -5.95 -46.90
C ARG A 313 -9.22 -4.57 -47.14
N LEU A 314 -8.45 -3.57 -47.57
CA LEU A 314 -8.98 -2.23 -47.84
C LEU A 314 -9.87 -2.25 -49.09
N LEU A 315 -9.49 -2.95 -50.17
CA LEU A 315 -10.37 -3.11 -51.34
C LEU A 315 -11.70 -3.78 -50.98
N ASP A 316 -11.71 -4.79 -50.09
CA ASP A 316 -12.93 -5.41 -49.60
C ASP A 316 -13.81 -4.48 -48.76
N ILE A 317 -13.22 -3.61 -47.94
CA ILE A 317 -13.97 -2.55 -47.24
C ILE A 317 -14.60 -1.58 -48.25
N GLY A 318 -13.90 -1.20 -49.32
CA GLY A 318 -14.43 -0.33 -50.37
C GLY A 318 -15.60 -0.95 -51.15
N ARG A 319 -15.48 -2.23 -51.50
CA ARG A 319 -16.55 -3.03 -52.13
C ARG A 319 -17.80 -3.09 -51.25
N ARG A 320 -17.64 -3.28 -49.93
CA ARG A 320 -18.74 -3.43 -48.96
C ARG A 320 -19.34 -2.09 -48.50
N SER A 321 -18.55 -1.01 -48.51
CA SER A 321 -19.01 0.32 -48.07
C SER A 321 -20.19 0.82 -48.91
N GLN A 322 -21.12 1.55 -48.29
CA GLN A 322 -22.23 2.20 -48.98
C GLN A 322 -21.82 3.51 -49.68
N GLY A 323 -20.66 4.10 -49.32
CA GLY A 323 -20.22 5.39 -49.85
C GLY A 323 -19.60 5.30 -51.25
N SER A 324 -20.11 6.10 -52.19
CA SER A 324 -19.59 6.19 -53.57
C SER A 324 -18.08 6.47 -53.63
N ARG A 325 -17.57 7.34 -52.75
CA ARG A 325 -16.14 7.70 -52.62
C ARG A 325 -15.21 6.52 -52.30
N ALA A 326 -15.73 5.43 -51.71
CA ALA A 326 -14.96 4.21 -51.41
C ALA A 326 -15.04 3.15 -52.53
N ARG A 327 -16.02 3.29 -53.44
CA ARG A 327 -16.20 2.42 -54.61
C ARG A 327 -15.51 2.97 -55.87
N SER A 328 -15.24 4.28 -55.91
CA SER A 328 -14.50 4.94 -56.98
C SER A 328 -13.00 4.60 -56.95
N ARG A 329 -12.45 4.15 -58.08
CA ARG A 329 -11.00 4.21 -58.31
C ARG A 329 -10.56 5.69 -58.20
N PRO A 330 -9.39 6.01 -57.60
CA PRO A 330 -8.30 5.10 -57.23
C PRO A 330 -8.22 4.81 -55.71
N TRP A 331 -9.33 4.55 -55.01
CA TRP A 331 -9.28 4.22 -53.57
C TRP A 331 -9.08 2.70 -53.32
N PRO A 332 -8.18 2.28 -52.40
CA PRO A 332 -7.09 3.07 -51.81
C PRO A 332 -5.97 3.31 -52.85
N THR A 333 -5.15 4.36 -52.67
CA THR A 333 -4.03 4.65 -53.58
C THR A 333 -2.76 3.92 -53.12
N GLN A 334 -1.83 3.65 -54.07
CA GLN A 334 -0.52 3.08 -53.77
C GLN A 334 0.22 3.86 -52.67
N GLU A 335 0.17 5.19 -52.70
CA GLU A 335 0.80 6.07 -51.71
C GLU A 335 0.28 5.82 -50.29
N HIS A 336 -1.04 5.73 -50.10
CA HIS A 336 -1.62 5.39 -48.79
C HIS A 336 -1.19 3.99 -48.33
N ILE A 337 -1.08 3.02 -49.24
CA ILE A 337 -0.61 1.67 -48.91
C ILE A 337 0.86 1.69 -48.49
N GLU A 338 1.76 2.32 -49.26
CA GLU A 338 3.19 2.38 -48.91
C GLU A 338 3.44 3.11 -47.59
N LEU A 339 2.71 4.19 -47.30
CA LEU A 339 2.78 4.87 -46.00
C LEU A 339 2.39 3.95 -44.84
N LEU A 340 1.32 3.16 -45.00
CA LEU A 340 0.87 2.19 -43.99
C LEU A 340 1.80 0.96 -43.87
N VAL A 341 2.40 0.49 -44.97
CA VAL A 341 3.40 -0.59 -44.99
C VAL A 341 4.66 -0.16 -44.25
N ARG A 342 5.19 1.04 -44.56
CA ARG A 342 6.33 1.63 -43.85
C ARG A 342 6.05 1.84 -42.37
N ALA A 343 4.87 2.37 -42.04
CA ALA A 343 4.45 2.62 -40.66
C ALA A 343 4.23 1.32 -39.86
N ALA A 344 3.83 0.22 -40.52
CA ALA A 344 3.73 -1.08 -39.89
C ALA A 344 5.10 -1.63 -39.45
N SER A 345 6.19 -1.34 -40.17
CA SER A 345 7.56 -1.74 -39.79
C SER A 345 7.65 -3.23 -39.39
N GLY A 346 7.22 -4.11 -40.30
CA GLY A 346 7.12 -5.56 -40.10
C GLY A 346 6.00 -6.05 -39.17
N GLN A 347 5.32 -5.18 -38.43
CA GLN A 347 4.34 -5.55 -37.41
C GLN A 347 2.92 -5.65 -38.01
N PHE A 348 2.51 -6.89 -38.32
CA PHE A 348 1.15 -7.19 -38.79
C PHE A 348 0.01 -6.65 -37.90
N ILE A 349 0.22 -6.53 -36.58
CA ILE A 349 -0.77 -5.96 -35.68
C ILE A 349 -1.09 -4.50 -36.01
N TYR A 350 -0.12 -3.71 -36.49
CA TYR A 350 -0.37 -2.34 -36.96
C TYR A 350 -1.37 -2.36 -38.13
N ALA A 351 -1.07 -3.14 -39.18
CA ALA A 351 -1.92 -3.26 -40.35
C ALA A 351 -3.33 -3.78 -40.01
N ALA A 352 -3.44 -4.77 -39.11
CA ALA A 352 -4.73 -5.31 -38.66
C ALA A 352 -5.54 -4.29 -37.85
N THR A 353 -4.91 -3.51 -36.96
CA THR A 353 -5.57 -2.43 -36.21
C THR A 353 -6.03 -1.31 -37.13
N VAL A 354 -5.20 -0.90 -38.11
CA VAL A 354 -5.57 0.10 -39.14
C VAL A 354 -6.77 -0.37 -39.97
N VAL A 355 -6.76 -1.62 -40.45
CA VAL A 355 -7.88 -2.21 -41.20
C VAL A 355 -9.17 -2.21 -40.38
N LYS A 356 -9.11 -2.56 -39.08
CA LYS A 356 -10.27 -2.50 -38.19
C LYS A 356 -10.75 -1.07 -37.95
N TYR A 357 -9.84 -0.11 -37.72
CA TYR A 357 -10.18 1.31 -37.53
C TYR A 357 -10.86 1.93 -38.76
N ILE A 358 -10.44 1.53 -39.97
CA ILE A 358 -11.08 1.94 -41.24
C ILE A 358 -12.42 1.22 -41.47
N SER A 359 -12.62 0.03 -40.88
CA SER A 359 -13.86 -0.76 -41.01
C SER A 359 -15.04 -0.26 -40.16
N GLU A 360 -14.86 0.81 -39.37
CA GLU A 360 -15.87 1.32 -38.43
C GLU A 360 -17.24 1.60 -39.11
N PRO A 361 -18.30 0.83 -38.81
CA PRO A 361 -19.58 0.91 -39.52
C PRO A 361 -20.24 2.29 -39.50
N ARG A 362 -20.03 3.09 -38.44
CA ARG A 362 -20.60 4.44 -38.30
C ARG A 362 -19.77 5.53 -39.00
N SER A 363 -18.71 5.18 -39.74
CA SER A 363 -17.76 6.14 -40.32
C SER A 363 -17.49 5.96 -41.82
N SER A 364 -17.06 7.04 -42.47
CA SER A 364 -16.53 7.00 -43.83
C SER A 364 -15.15 6.33 -43.84
N PRO A 365 -14.95 5.18 -44.52
CA PRO A 365 -13.64 4.51 -44.57
C PRO A 365 -12.61 5.34 -45.33
N VAL A 366 -13.05 6.20 -46.26
CA VAL A 366 -12.17 7.14 -46.97
C VAL A 366 -11.60 8.19 -46.03
N ASP A 367 -12.39 8.67 -45.07
CA ASP A 367 -11.99 9.74 -44.18
C ASP A 367 -11.29 9.19 -42.92
N ARG A 368 -11.68 8.00 -42.42
CA ARG A 368 -10.87 7.21 -41.46
C ARG A 368 -9.48 6.85 -42.02
N LEU A 369 -9.36 6.52 -43.32
CA LEU A 369 -8.06 6.29 -43.97
C LEU A 369 -7.18 7.56 -44.00
N LYS A 370 -7.74 8.73 -44.32
CA LYS A 370 -6.99 9.99 -44.25
C LYS A 370 -6.48 10.26 -42.83
N ILE A 371 -7.34 10.11 -41.82
CA ILE A 371 -7.01 10.34 -40.42
C ILE A 371 -5.85 9.44 -39.97
N VAL A 372 -5.95 8.12 -40.19
CA VAL A 372 -4.90 7.19 -39.73
C VAL A 372 -3.57 7.39 -40.47
N VAL A 373 -3.60 7.92 -41.69
CA VAL A 373 -2.38 8.27 -42.44
C VAL A 373 -1.71 9.55 -41.91
N THR A 374 -2.44 10.52 -41.34
CA THR A 374 -1.80 11.66 -40.66
C THR A 374 -1.05 11.27 -39.38
N TRP A 375 -1.30 10.07 -38.86
CA TRP A 375 -0.58 9.50 -37.71
C TRP A 375 0.70 8.74 -38.09
N THR A 376 1.01 8.63 -39.39
CA THR A 376 2.27 8.00 -39.84
C THR A 376 3.45 8.98 -39.70
N PRO A 377 4.64 8.53 -39.24
CA PRO A 377 5.82 9.38 -39.11
C PRO A 377 6.35 9.79 -40.49
N ARG A 378 6.94 11.00 -40.58
CA ARG A 378 7.52 11.52 -41.82
C ARG A 378 8.93 10.96 -42.06
N GLU A 379 9.35 10.95 -43.33
CA GLU A 379 10.61 10.34 -43.76
C GLU A 379 11.83 10.88 -42.99
N GLY A 380 12.77 9.98 -42.68
CA GLY A 380 14.02 10.28 -41.95
C GLY A 380 14.00 9.92 -40.45
N GLN A 381 12.84 9.70 -39.84
CA GLN A 381 12.77 9.21 -38.46
C GLN A 381 12.86 7.68 -38.42
N LEU A 382 14.02 7.16 -38.01
CA LEU A 382 14.19 5.75 -37.63
C LEU A 382 13.45 5.48 -36.31
N ALA A 383 12.18 5.10 -36.43
CA ALA A 383 11.33 4.75 -35.29
C ALA A 383 11.88 3.54 -34.53
N ARG A 384 11.78 3.57 -33.21
CA ARG A 384 12.14 2.45 -32.33
C ARG A 384 11.13 1.30 -32.47
N PRO A 385 11.49 0.06 -32.08
CA PRO A 385 10.52 -1.05 -32.02
C PRO A 385 9.24 -0.64 -31.25
N PHE A 386 8.09 -1.00 -31.81
CA PHE A 386 6.74 -0.62 -31.37
C PHE A 386 6.37 0.89 -31.38
N GLU A 387 7.29 1.83 -31.64
CA GLU A 387 7.00 3.28 -31.51
C GLU A 387 5.84 3.75 -32.40
N THR A 388 5.77 3.30 -33.66
CA THR A 388 4.67 3.63 -34.57
C THR A 388 3.34 2.96 -34.19
N LEU A 389 3.39 1.80 -33.53
CA LEU A 389 2.21 1.12 -32.98
C LEU A 389 1.69 1.85 -31.72
N ASP A 390 2.60 2.33 -30.88
CA ASP A 390 2.28 3.10 -29.68
C ASP A 390 1.70 4.48 -30.04
N ILE A 391 2.14 5.09 -31.15
CA ILE A 391 1.50 6.28 -31.74
C ILE A 391 0.07 5.96 -32.20
N LEU A 392 -0.15 4.83 -32.90
CA LEU A 392 -1.48 4.41 -33.34
C LEU A 392 -2.43 4.18 -32.16
N TYR A 393 -1.99 3.46 -31.12
CA TYR A 393 -2.79 3.27 -29.90
C TYR A 393 -3.06 4.59 -29.18
N SER A 394 -2.05 5.44 -29.01
CA SER A 394 -2.19 6.76 -28.36
C SER A 394 -3.22 7.64 -29.08
N ASN A 395 -3.23 7.66 -30.41
CA ASN A 395 -4.16 8.49 -31.18
C ASN A 395 -5.59 7.94 -31.18
N ILE A 396 -5.78 6.62 -31.23
CA ILE A 396 -7.11 6.00 -31.07
C ILE A 396 -7.67 6.26 -29.66
N LEU A 397 -6.84 6.07 -28.62
CA LEU A 397 -7.23 6.36 -27.24
C LEU A 397 -7.46 7.87 -26.99
N SER A 398 -6.72 8.75 -27.67
CA SER A 398 -6.96 10.20 -27.63
C SER A 398 -8.33 10.55 -28.21
N ALA A 399 -8.67 9.98 -29.36
CA ALA A 399 -9.95 10.21 -30.03
C ALA A 399 -11.13 9.70 -29.18
N ALA A 400 -11.03 8.47 -28.66
CA ALA A 400 -12.07 7.89 -27.80
C ALA A 400 -12.21 8.66 -26.47
N LYS A 401 -11.11 9.06 -25.83
CA LYS A 401 -11.12 9.91 -24.64
C LYS A 401 -11.85 11.22 -24.90
N PHE A 402 -11.48 11.91 -25.98
CA PHE A 402 -12.11 13.17 -26.38
C PHE A 402 -13.60 12.99 -26.71
N ALA A 403 -13.99 11.91 -27.40
CA ALA A 403 -15.38 11.63 -27.70
C ALA A 403 -16.20 11.36 -26.41
N TYR A 404 -15.65 10.62 -25.45
CA TYR A 404 -16.33 10.29 -24.20
C TYR A 404 -16.44 11.49 -23.25
N GLU A 405 -15.34 12.19 -22.97
CA GLU A 405 -15.29 13.25 -21.94
C GLU A 405 -15.99 14.56 -22.35
N ASN A 406 -16.23 14.79 -23.66
CA ASN A 406 -17.02 15.94 -24.14
C ASN A 406 -18.54 15.70 -24.12
N VAL A 407 -19.03 14.53 -23.70
CA VAL A 407 -20.46 14.33 -23.43
C VAL A 407 -20.75 14.80 -22.01
N ASP A 408 -21.70 15.72 -21.84
CA ASP A 408 -21.94 16.44 -20.57
C ASP A 408 -22.12 15.51 -19.35
N THR A 409 -22.82 14.38 -19.52
CA THR A 409 -23.04 13.36 -18.48
C THR A 409 -21.76 12.65 -18.01
N HIS A 410 -20.72 12.67 -18.84
CA HIS A 410 -19.42 12.03 -18.59
C HIS A 410 -18.31 13.03 -18.24
N SER A 411 -18.54 14.33 -18.41
CA SER A 411 -17.57 15.43 -18.23
C SER A 411 -16.79 15.48 -16.91
N ARG A 412 -17.27 14.78 -15.86
CA ARG A 412 -16.63 14.66 -14.54
C ARG A 412 -15.99 13.28 -14.28
N ARG A 413 -15.88 12.41 -15.28
CA ARG A 413 -15.35 11.04 -15.17
C ARG A 413 -14.01 10.91 -15.90
N ASP A 414 -13.01 10.36 -15.22
CA ASP A 414 -11.69 10.06 -15.81
C ASP A 414 -11.79 8.82 -16.71
N PHE A 415 -11.82 9.04 -18.04
CA PHE A 415 -11.93 7.97 -19.05
C PHE A 415 -10.84 6.90 -18.88
N LEU A 416 -9.62 7.31 -18.53
CA LEU A 416 -8.47 6.41 -18.41
C LEU A 416 -8.57 5.55 -17.16
N LEU A 417 -9.05 6.12 -16.06
CA LEU A 417 -9.30 5.39 -14.81
C LEU A 417 -10.40 4.33 -14.99
N LEU A 418 -11.50 4.68 -15.67
CA LEU A 418 -12.58 3.75 -16.00
C LEU A 418 -12.12 2.65 -16.97
N PHE A 419 -11.52 3.02 -18.10
CA PHE A 419 -11.03 2.06 -19.09
C PHE A 419 -10.01 1.08 -18.49
N ARG A 420 -9.12 1.56 -17.61
CA ARG A 420 -8.18 0.70 -16.87
C ARG A 420 -8.86 -0.23 -15.87
N ALA A 421 -9.97 0.18 -15.23
CA ALA A 421 -10.76 -0.68 -14.36
C ALA A 421 -11.37 -1.87 -15.10
N TYR A 422 -11.99 -1.64 -16.27
CA TYR A 422 -12.48 -2.74 -17.12
C TYR A 422 -11.34 -3.60 -17.68
N HIS A 423 -10.22 -3.00 -18.09
CA HIS A 423 -9.03 -3.73 -18.55
C HIS A 423 -8.52 -4.73 -17.50
N ILE A 424 -8.31 -4.29 -16.25
CA ILE A 424 -7.83 -5.15 -15.15
C ILE A 424 -8.87 -6.23 -14.81
N ASN A 425 -10.17 -5.87 -14.74
CA ASN A 425 -11.25 -6.82 -14.48
C ASN A 425 -11.25 -7.99 -15.47
N PHE A 426 -11.11 -7.72 -16.77
CA PHE A 426 -11.28 -8.73 -17.81
C PHE A 426 -10.00 -9.44 -18.25
N THR A 427 -8.81 -8.82 -18.16
CA THR A 427 -7.55 -9.46 -18.61
C THR A 427 -6.85 -10.24 -17.50
N THR A 428 -6.53 -9.60 -16.38
CA THR A 428 -5.86 -10.26 -15.25
C THR A 428 -6.86 -10.83 -14.25
N GLY A 429 -8.02 -10.19 -14.12
CA GLY A 429 -8.81 -10.19 -12.90
C GLY A 429 -8.12 -9.40 -11.79
N PHE A 430 -8.85 -9.07 -10.73
CA PHE A 430 -8.27 -8.53 -9.50
C PHE A 430 -7.67 -9.69 -8.69
N LYS A 431 -6.35 -9.88 -8.82
CA LYS A 431 -5.59 -11.00 -8.22
C LYS A 431 -4.73 -10.53 -7.05
N GLU A 432 -4.68 -11.34 -5.99
CA GLU A 432 -3.75 -11.18 -4.87
C GLU A 432 -2.42 -11.93 -5.14
N SER A 433 -1.32 -11.44 -4.56
CA SER A 433 -0.01 -12.11 -4.59
C SER A 433 0.12 -13.21 -3.51
N ALA A 434 -0.87 -14.10 -3.44
CA ALA A 434 -0.87 -15.30 -2.61
C ALA A 434 -1.46 -16.48 -3.39
N SER A 435 -1.07 -17.71 -3.03
CA SER A 435 -1.29 -18.92 -3.82
C SER A 435 -2.76 -19.27 -4.10
N ASP A 436 -3.05 -19.52 -5.38
CA ASP A 436 -4.09 -20.45 -5.87
C ASP A 436 -5.57 -20.13 -5.58
N LEU A 437 -5.92 -18.89 -5.24
CA LEU A 437 -7.30 -18.39 -5.40
C LEU A 437 -7.53 -17.76 -6.77
N VAL A 438 -8.72 -18.00 -7.35
CA VAL A 438 -9.10 -17.50 -8.68
C VAL A 438 -9.22 -15.97 -8.65
N GLY A 439 -8.64 -15.30 -9.64
CA GLY A 439 -8.71 -13.84 -9.76
C GLY A 439 -10.14 -13.35 -9.96
N LEU A 440 -10.54 -12.34 -9.21
CA LEU A 440 -11.91 -11.82 -9.29
C LEU A 440 -12.15 -11.17 -10.66
N GLN A 441 -13.19 -11.64 -11.36
CA GLN A 441 -13.75 -10.98 -12.54
C GLN A 441 -15.23 -10.75 -12.27
N PHE A 442 -15.68 -9.51 -12.42
CA PHE A 442 -17.09 -9.17 -12.37
C PHE A 442 -17.69 -9.17 -13.78
N ASP A 443 -18.97 -9.50 -13.86
CA ASP A 443 -19.81 -9.13 -15.00
C ASP A 443 -19.80 -7.60 -15.19
N ALA A 444 -19.98 -7.15 -16.44
CA ALA A 444 -19.92 -5.74 -16.78
C ALA A 444 -20.98 -4.88 -16.06
N GLU A 445 -22.19 -5.39 -15.81
CA GLU A 445 -23.23 -4.64 -15.07
C GLU A 445 -22.99 -4.62 -13.56
N VAL A 446 -22.38 -5.69 -13.01
CA VAL A 446 -21.91 -5.70 -11.62
C VAL A 446 -20.77 -4.69 -11.42
N LEU A 447 -19.87 -4.56 -12.40
CA LEU A 447 -18.82 -3.56 -12.38
C LEU A 447 -19.37 -2.13 -12.59
N ASN A 448 -20.32 -1.91 -13.51
CA ASN A 448 -21.02 -0.62 -13.66
C ASN A 448 -21.57 -0.16 -12.30
N ALA A 449 -22.36 -1.01 -11.64
CA ALA A 449 -23.00 -0.71 -10.35
C ALA A 449 -21.98 -0.53 -9.21
N THR A 450 -20.87 -1.27 -9.22
CA THR A 450 -19.78 -1.12 -8.24
C THR A 450 -19.00 0.19 -8.44
N LEU A 451 -18.88 0.69 -9.68
CA LEU A 451 -18.22 1.95 -10.01
C LEU A 451 -19.15 3.19 -9.91
N HIS A 452 -20.43 3.01 -9.55
CA HIS A 452 -21.47 4.06 -9.53
C HIS A 452 -21.72 4.66 -10.94
N LEU A 453 -21.74 3.79 -11.96
CA LEU A 453 -22.08 4.09 -13.35
C LEU A 453 -23.48 3.55 -13.68
N GLU A 454 -24.17 4.21 -14.61
CA GLU A 454 -25.44 3.75 -15.18
C GLU A 454 -25.32 2.43 -15.96
N PRO A 455 -26.42 1.65 -16.10
CA PRO A 455 -26.43 0.44 -16.93
C PRO A 455 -26.01 0.72 -18.38
N GLY A 456 -25.30 -0.21 -19.00
CA GLY A 456 -24.74 -0.05 -20.34
C GLY A 456 -23.57 0.95 -20.45
N ALA A 457 -23.10 1.59 -19.36
CA ALA A 457 -22.02 2.58 -19.44
C ALA A 457 -20.71 2.05 -20.08
N HIS A 458 -20.47 0.74 -19.99
CA HIS A 458 -19.35 0.08 -20.67
C HIS A 458 -19.48 0.06 -22.20
N GLU A 459 -20.70 0.07 -22.78
CA GLU A 459 -20.88 0.19 -24.23
C GLU A 459 -20.47 1.58 -24.71
N ASN A 460 -20.91 2.62 -24.00
CA ASN A 460 -20.53 4.02 -24.27
C ASN A 460 -19.00 4.19 -24.19
N LEU A 461 -18.37 3.65 -23.15
CA LEU A 461 -16.92 3.74 -22.92
C LEU A 461 -16.08 3.03 -23.98
N MET A 462 -16.60 1.95 -24.59
CA MET A 462 -15.88 1.14 -25.59
C MET A 462 -16.25 1.47 -27.04
N SER A 463 -17.19 2.40 -27.27
CA SER A 463 -17.80 2.70 -28.58
C SER A 463 -16.80 3.10 -29.68
N ASP A 464 -15.87 4.02 -29.42
CA ASP A 464 -14.81 4.39 -30.38
C ASP A 464 -13.57 3.46 -30.33
N LEU A 465 -13.60 2.43 -29.46
CA LEU A 465 -12.50 1.47 -29.28
C LEU A 465 -12.68 0.15 -30.05
N HIS A 466 -13.70 0.05 -30.93
CA HIS A 466 -13.98 -1.13 -31.78
C HIS A 466 -12.81 -1.65 -32.64
N SER A 467 -11.73 -0.88 -32.80
CA SER A 467 -10.50 -1.31 -33.49
C SER A 467 -9.48 -2.04 -32.59
N LEU A 468 -9.63 -1.89 -31.27
CA LEU A 468 -8.71 -2.33 -30.22
C LEU A 468 -9.30 -3.43 -29.33
N VAL A 469 -10.59 -3.31 -29.01
CA VAL A 469 -11.34 -4.20 -28.12
C VAL A 469 -12.70 -4.58 -28.71
N THR A 470 -13.31 -5.62 -28.17
CA THR A 470 -14.68 -6.05 -28.49
C THR A 470 -15.38 -6.57 -27.23
N LEU A 471 -16.70 -6.40 -27.16
CA LEU A 471 -17.54 -6.97 -26.11
C LEU A 471 -18.20 -8.25 -26.64
N ARG A 472 -18.22 -9.32 -25.83
CA ARG A 472 -18.92 -10.58 -26.12
C ARG A 472 -19.78 -10.99 -24.92
N ASP A 473 -20.89 -11.67 -25.18
CA ASP A 473 -21.70 -12.31 -24.14
C ASP A 473 -21.29 -13.79 -24.02
N ASP A 474 -20.71 -14.13 -22.87
CA ASP A 474 -20.31 -15.48 -22.51
C ASP A 474 -21.32 -16.05 -21.50
N ASN A 475 -22.36 -16.74 -21.99
CA ASN A 475 -23.39 -17.41 -21.18
C ASN A 475 -24.21 -16.46 -20.26
N GLY A 476 -24.50 -15.24 -20.70
CA GLY A 476 -25.23 -14.22 -19.92
C GLY A 476 -24.30 -13.38 -19.04
N THR A 477 -23.07 -13.16 -19.47
CA THR A 477 -22.02 -12.37 -18.79
C THR A 477 -21.23 -11.60 -19.84
N ILE A 478 -21.25 -10.27 -19.76
CA ILE A 478 -20.57 -9.42 -20.77
C ILE A 478 -19.09 -9.30 -20.43
N LYS A 479 -18.21 -9.65 -21.38
CA LYS A 479 -16.75 -9.63 -21.25
C LYS A 479 -16.07 -8.79 -22.32
N LEU A 480 -15.00 -8.08 -21.92
CA LEU A 480 -14.16 -7.30 -22.82
C LEU A 480 -12.95 -8.11 -23.32
N TYR A 481 -12.84 -8.28 -24.63
CA TYR A 481 -11.73 -8.96 -25.28
C TYR A 481 -10.82 -7.94 -25.98
N PHE A 482 -9.54 -8.00 -25.65
CA PHE A 482 -8.48 -7.26 -26.34
C PHE A 482 -8.06 -8.06 -27.58
N TYR A 483 -7.96 -7.42 -28.75
CA TYR A 483 -7.56 -8.12 -29.96
C TYR A 483 -6.08 -8.56 -29.98
N HIS A 484 -5.24 -8.03 -29.10
CA HIS A 484 -3.81 -8.37 -29.04
C HIS A 484 -3.16 -8.02 -27.69
N LYS A 485 -2.17 -8.80 -27.25
CA LYS A 485 -1.44 -8.58 -25.98
C LYS A 485 -0.67 -7.26 -25.97
N SER A 486 -0.20 -6.80 -27.14
CA SER A 486 0.59 -5.57 -27.30
C SER A 486 -0.09 -4.28 -26.82
N LEU A 487 -1.43 -4.27 -26.70
CA LEU A 487 -2.18 -3.17 -26.11
C LEU A 487 -2.22 -3.26 -24.57
N SER A 488 -2.28 -4.46 -24.00
CA SER A 488 -2.07 -4.69 -22.56
C SER A 488 -0.65 -4.26 -22.18
N ASP A 489 0.36 -4.75 -22.93
CA ASP A 489 1.77 -4.38 -22.78
C ASP A 489 2.02 -2.85 -22.91
N PHE A 490 1.16 -2.13 -23.64
CA PHE A 490 1.24 -0.67 -23.80
C PHE A 490 0.66 0.04 -22.56
N LEU A 491 -0.56 -0.33 -22.14
CA LEU A 491 -1.24 0.24 -20.97
C LEU A 491 -0.52 -0.09 -19.64
N GLU A 492 0.26 -1.16 -19.61
CA GLU A 492 1.04 -1.60 -18.44
C GLU A 492 2.44 -0.98 -18.35
N GLN A 493 2.91 -0.29 -19.39
CA GLN A 493 4.27 0.29 -19.41
C GLN A 493 4.23 1.82 -19.59
N GLU A 494 4.58 2.55 -18.53
CA GLU A 494 4.62 4.02 -18.51
C GLU A 494 5.50 4.62 -19.62
N SER A 495 6.61 3.98 -19.93
CA SER A 495 7.53 4.36 -21.01
C SER A 495 6.89 4.35 -22.41
N ARG A 496 5.85 3.53 -22.60
CA ARG A 496 5.10 3.38 -23.86
C ARG A 496 3.84 4.25 -23.87
N SER A 497 2.95 4.06 -22.89
CA SER A 497 1.66 4.75 -22.83
C SER A 497 1.74 6.19 -22.33
N LYS A 498 2.77 6.59 -21.59
CA LYS A 498 3.05 7.97 -21.18
C LYS A 498 1.83 8.60 -20.49
N SER A 499 1.17 9.57 -21.12
CA SER A 499 -0.06 10.22 -20.62
C SER A 499 -1.28 9.30 -20.52
N PHE A 500 -1.23 8.10 -21.12
CA PHE A 500 -2.26 7.06 -21.06
C PHE A 500 -1.96 5.98 -20.00
N PHE A 501 -0.82 6.09 -19.28
CA PHE A 501 -0.49 5.15 -18.21
C PHE A 501 -1.37 5.38 -16.98
N MET A 502 -1.92 4.30 -16.43
CA MET A 502 -2.75 4.33 -15.23
C MET A 502 -2.31 3.21 -14.26
N PRO A 503 -1.65 3.55 -13.13
CA PRO A 503 -1.17 2.57 -12.17
C PRO A 503 -2.29 1.72 -11.56
N THR A 504 -2.10 0.41 -11.52
CA THR A 504 -3.06 -0.58 -10.99
C THR A 504 -3.51 -0.25 -9.56
N SER A 505 -2.61 0.27 -8.72
CA SER A 505 -2.93 0.68 -7.35
C SER A 505 -3.91 1.86 -7.28
N ARG A 506 -3.80 2.85 -8.18
CA ARG A 506 -4.77 3.97 -8.28
C ARG A 506 -6.17 3.46 -8.69
N VAL A 507 -6.23 2.41 -9.50
CA VAL A 507 -7.49 1.75 -9.87
C VAL A 507 -8.08 0.97 -8.69
N HIS A 508 -7.27 0.19 -7.96
CA HIS A 508 -7.72 -0.51 -6.75
C HIS A 508 -8.23 0.47 -5.68
N THR A 509 -7.52 1.57 -5.45
CA THR A 509 -7.95 2.68 -4.59
C THR A 509 -9.30 3.26 -5.01
N TYR A 510 -9.49 3.52 -6.31
CA TYR A 510 -10.75 4.07 -6.83
C TYR A 510 -11.91 3.09 -6.63
N ILE A 511 -11.73 1.81 -6.98
CA ILE A 511 -12.74 0.76 -6.77
C ILE A 511 -13.07 0.64 -5.28
N ALA A 512 -12.07 0.62 -4.39
CA ALA A 512 -12.30 0.52 -2.95
C ALA A 512 -13.06 1.72 -2.37
N LYS A 513 -12.78 2.95 -2.84
CA LYS A 513 -13.54 4.16 -2.46
C LYS A 513 -14.98 4.09 -2.97
N CYS A 514 -15.23 3.49 -4.13
CA CYS A 514 -16.57 3.20 -4.62
C CYS A 514 -17.28 2.11 -3.80
N CYS A 515 -16.59 1.03 -3.40
CA CYS A 515 -17.13 0.01 -2.49
C CYS A 515 -17.52 0.59 -1.13
N LEU A 516 -16.67 1.42 -0.51
CA LEU A 516 -17.01 2.14 0.72
C LEU A 516 -18.24 3.03 0.55
N ARG A 517 -18.34 3.79 -0.55
CA ARG A 517 -19.53 4.61 -0.85
C ARG A 517 -20.81 3.78 -0.99
N THR A 518 -20.73 2.56 -1.55
CA THR A 518 -21.87 1.64 -1.62
C THR A 518 -22.30 1.15 -0.24
N ILE A 519 -21.35 0.84 0.65
CA ILE A 519 -21.61 0.39 2.02
C ILE A 519 -22.17 1.54 2.87
N ILE A 520 -21.58 2.73 2.83
CA ILE A 520 -21.99 3.92 3.61
C ILE A 520 -23.38 4.42 3.19
N ARG A 521 -23.77 4.25 1.92
CA ARG A 521 -25.11 4.61 1.41
C ARG A 521 -26.19 3.56 1.73
N CYS A 522 -25.85 2.45 2.38
CA CYS A 522 -26.84 1.46 2.82
C CYS A 522 -27.47 1.89 4.16
N PRO A 523 -28.78 2.16 4.23
CA PRO A 523 -29.43 2.51 5.50
C PRO A 523 -29.42 1.31 6.47
N LEU A 524 -29.22 1.60 7.75
CA LEU A 524 -29.04 0.59 8.82
C LEU A 524 -30.29 -0.27 9.11
N GLU A 525 -31.44 0.03 8.49
CA GLU A 525 -32.67 -0.76 8.59
C GLU A 525 -32.69 -2.00 7.68
N PHE A 526 -31.59 -2.28 6.95
CA PHE A 526 -31.52 -3.42 6.04
C PHE A 526 -31.37 -4.76 6.78
N ASN A 527 -32.48 -5.24 7.36
CA ASN A 527 -32.56 -6.46 8.16
C ASN A 527 -32.76 -7.71 7.28
N PRO A 528 -31.73 -8.57 7.05
CA PRO A 528 -31.83 -9.69 6.11
C PRO A 528 -32.72 -10.84 6.59
N LEU A 529 -33.26 -10.74 7.81
CA LEU A 529 -34.04 -11.78 8.49
C LEU A 529 -35.55 -11.49 8.51
N GLN A 530 -36.01 -10.40 7.86
CA GLN A 530 -37.43 -10.02 7.81
C GLN A 530 -38.17 -10.37 6.50
N GLN A 531 -37.51 -11.00 5.52
CA GLN A 531 -38.23 -11.74 4.49
C GLN A 531 -38.57 -13.14 5.01
N ASN A 532 -39.85 -13.51 4.96
CA ASN A 532 -40.37 -14.78 5.50
C ASN A 532 -39.64 -15.98 4.88
N ARG A 533 -39.21 -16.93 5.73
CA ARG A 533 -38.56 -18.17 5.27
C ARG A 533 -39.48 -19.11 4.50
N ASP A 534 -40.79 -18.90 4.58
CA ASP A 534 -41.81 -19.83 4.08
C ASP A 534 -42.27 -19.55 2.62
N GLU A 535 -41.77 -18.48 1.99
CA GLU A 535 -42.03 -18.15 0.57
C GLU A 535 -40.73 -17.93 -0.22
N LEU A 536 -39.95 -19.00 -0.42
CA LEU A 536 -38.92 -19.05 -1.46
C LEU A 536 -39.32 -20.04 -2.59
N PRO A 537 -39.83 -19.56 -3.73
CA PRO A 537 -39.98 -20.38 -4.94
C PRO A 537 -38.61 -20.84 -5.44
N SER A 538 -38.49 -22.12 -5.79
CA SER A 538 -37.23 -22.76 -6.20
C SER A 538 -36.80 -22.47 -7.65
N SER A 539 -36.76 -21.18 -8.03
CA SER A 539 -36.11 -20.74 -9.29
C SER A 539 -35.72 -19.26 -9.31
N ASN A 540 -34.43 -18.99 -9.55
CA ASN A 540 -33.88 -17.76 -10.15
C ASN A 540 -34.45 -16.39 -9.70
N VAL A 541 -34.51 -16.11 -8.40
CA VAL A 541 -34.62 -14.72 -7.91
C VAL A 541 -33.34 -13.97 -8.29
N ARG A 542 -33.37 -13.20 -9.38
CA ARG A 542 -32.28 -12.30 -9.76
C ARG A 542 -32.22 -11.13 -8.76
N LEU A 543 -31.38 -11.25 -7.73
CA LEU A 543 -30.96 -10.11 -6.90
C LEU A 543 -30.57 -8.93 -7.80
N SER A 544 -31.04 -7.72 -7.46
CA SER A 544 -30.76 -6.50 -8.24
C SER A 544 -29.26 -6.20 -8.32
N SER A 545 -28.84 -5.47 -9.35
CA SER A 545 -27.45 -5.05 -9.52
C SER A 545 -26.91 -4.31 -8.29
N SER A 546 -27.74 -3.50 -7.63
CA SER A 546 -27.41 -2.80 -6.37
C SER A 546 -27.19 -3.74 -5.18
N LEU A 547 -27.96 -4.83 -5.05
CA LEU A 547 -27.73 -5.83 -4.01
C LEU A 547 -26.47 -6.66 -4.30
N ARG A 548 -26.21 -6.98 -5.57
CA ARG A 548 -24.98 -7.65 -5.99
C ARG A 548 -23.75 -6.78 -5.78
N SER A 549 -23.80 -5.48 -6.10
CA SER A 549 -22.68 -4.56 -5.88
C SER A 549 -22.43 -4.30 -4.39
N LEU A 550 -23.47 -4.29 -3.54
CA LEU A 550 -23.30 -4.28 -2.08
C LEU A 550 -22.63 -5.57 -1.56
N MET A 551 -23.06 -6.75 -2.01
CA MET A 551 -22.40 -8.01 -1.67
C MET A 551 -20.94 -8.06 -2.15
N VAL A 552 -20.67 -7.61 -3.38
CA VAL A 552 -19.31 -7.48 -3.94
C VAL A 552 -18.47 -6.49 -3.12
N ALA A 553 -19.03 -5.35 -2.72
CA ALA A 553 -18.34 -4.38 -1.87
C ALA A 553 -17.98 -5.00 -0.50
N LEU A 554 -18.93 -5.68 0.16
CA LEU A 554 -18.70 -6.31 1.47
C LEU A 554 -17.68 -7.45 1.41
N VAL A 555 -17.74 -8.32 0.41
CA VAL A 555 -16.87 -9.52 0.31
C VAL A 555 -15.49 -9.19 -0.25
N HIS A 556 -15.37 -8.20 -1.15
CA HIS A 556 -14.12 -7.97 -1.90
C HIS A 556 -13.40 -6.65 -1.57
N LEU A 557 -13.97 -5.74 -0.77
CA LEU A 557 -13.24 -4.59 -0.23
C LEU A 557 -11.87 -4.95 0.41
N PRO A 558 -11.71 -6.06 1.18
CA PRO A 558 -10.40 -6.47 1.70
C PRO A 558 -9.34 -6.74 0.62
N LEU A 559 -9.76 -7.20 -0.57
CA LEU A 559 -8.86 -7.51 -1.68
C LEU A 559 -8.45 -6.25 -2.46
N PHE A 560 -9.35 -5.26 -2.61
CA PHE A 560 -8.99 -3.94 -3.15
C PHE A 560 -8.12 -3.15 -2.18
N LEU A 561 -8.36 -3.29 -0.88
CA LEU A 561 -7.48 -2.81 0.21
C LEU A 561 -6.04 -3.33 0.07
N LEU A 562 -5.89 -4.64 -0.16
CA LEU A 562 -4.59 -5.31 -0.19
C LEU A 562 -3.88 -5.17 -1.55
N GLY A 563 -4.63 -5.06 -2.64
CA GLY A 563 -4.11 -4.69 -3.95
C GLY A 563 -3.57 -3.25 -4.03
N ALA A 564 -3.79 -2.42 -3.00
CA ALA A 564 -3.27 -1.06 -2.89
C ALA A 564 -2.01 -1.01 -2.00
N THR A 565 -0.82 -1.17 -2.59
CA THR A 565 0.48 -1.09 -1.88
C THR A 565 1.54 -0.34 -2.70
N PRO A 566 2.66 0.06 -2.07
CA PRO A 566 2.72 1.06 -1.01
C PRO A 566 2.54 2.51 -1.56
N SER A 567 1.94 2.70 -2.73
CA SER A 567 1.21 3.95 -3.02
C SER A 567 -0.04 3.99 -2.14
N ILE A 568 0.21 4.20 -0.84
CA ILE A 568 -0.80 4.26 0.21
C ILE A 568 -1.74 5.39 -0.14
N ASP A 569 -2.99 5.05 -0.46
CA ASP A 569 -4.06 6.01 -0.23
C ASP A 569 -4.21 6.17 1.29
N PRO A 570 -4.02 7.38 1.86
CA PRO A 570 -4.04 7.58 3.30
C PRO A 570 -5.40 7.40 3.95
N ASP A 571 -6.46 7.05 3.22
CA ASP A 571 -7.83 6.92 3.72
C ASP A 571 -8.24 5.49 4.10
N LEU A 572 -7.52 4.45 3.63
CA LEU A 572 -8.07 3.07 3.62
C LEU A 572 -7.48 2.12 4.67
N VAL A 573 -6.15 2.01 4.74
CA VAL A 573 -5.47 1.29 5.84
C VAL A 573 -5.42 2.14 7.12
N SER A 574 -5.71 3.44 7.00
CA SER A 574 -5.91 4.33 8.15
C SER A 574 -7.25 4.10 8.85
N PHE A 575 -8.34 3.96 8.09
CA PHE A 575 -9.71 3.98 8.61
C PHE A 575 -9.96 3.01 9.76
N THR A 576 -9.33 1.83 9.73
CA THR A 576 -9.39 0.86 10.83
C THR A 576 -8.15 0.87 11.70
N GLN A 577 -6.93 1.04 11.15
CA GLN A 577 -5.70 0.86 11.93
C GLN A 577 -4.85 2.12 12.20
N ARG A 578 -4.90 3.21 11.42
CA ARG A 578 -4.10 4.44 11.70
C ARG A 578 -4.88 5.63 12.24
N GLU A 579 -6.21 5.66 12.15
CA GLU A 579 -7.01 6.57 13.00
C GLU A 579 -6.80 6.27 14.48
N LYS A 580 -6.41 5.03 14.81
CA LYS A 580 -6.13 4.59 16.17
C LYS A 580 -4.67 4.30 16.44
N ALA A 581 -3.96 3.42 15.72
CA ALA A 581 -2.54 3.17 16.02
C ALA A 581 -1.66 4.39 15.73
N ALA A 582 -0.60 4.55 16.53
CA ALA A 582 0.33 5.67 16.49
C ALA A 582 1.74 5.22 16.08
N PRO A 583 2.09 5.22 14.78
CA PRO A 583 3.44 4.88 14.31
C PRO A 583 4.56 5.72 14.95
N ASN A 584 4.25 6.94 15.39
CA ASN A 584 5.17 7.85 16.10
C ASN A 584 5.55 7.36 17.51
N ALA A 585 4.87 6.35 18.06
CA ALA A 585 5.18 5.77 19.37
C ALA A 585 6.27 4.69 19.32
N LEU A 586 6.76 4.30 18.13
CA LEU A 586 7.84 3.31 17.97
C LEU A 586 9.22 3.97 18.18
N HIS A 587 10.14 3.27 18.84
CA HIS A 587 11.53 3.73 19.09
C HIS A 587 12.31 4.08 17.82
N ASN A 588 12.01 3.42 16.69
CA ASN A 588 12.63 3.63 15.39
C ASN A 588 11.81 4.52 14.44
N SER A 589 10.83 5.27 14.97
CA SER A 589 10.04 6.23 14.19
C SER A 589 10.82 7.50 13.84
N VAL A 590 10.45 8.15 12.73
CA VAL A 590 11.07 9.43 12.32
C VAL A 590 10.92 10.51 13.40
N ALA A 591 9.83 10.48 14.17
CA ALA A 591 9.61 11.34 15.33
C ALA A 591 10.65 11.15 16.46
N ARG A 592 11.32 9.99 16.52
CA ARG A 592 12.38 9.70 17.50
C ARG A 592 13.80 9.94 16.95
N ASN A 593 14.00 10.04 15.63
CA ASN A 593 15.33 10.24 14.99
C ASN A 593 16.13 11.47 15.48
N THR A 594 15.49 12.48 16.07
CA THR A 594 16.15 13.67 16.64
C THR A 594 16.23 13.67 18.17
N SER A 595 15.84 12.56 18.81
CA SER A 595 16.07 12.35 20.25
C SER A 595 17.58 12.26 20.51
N PRO A 596 18.11 12.88 21.58
CA PRO A 596 19.49 12.60 21.97
C PRO A 596 19.60 11.12 22.35
N LYS A 597 20.51 10.40 21.69
CA LYS A 597 20.94 9.05 22.10
C LYS A 597 21.85 9.18 23.31
N CYS A 598 21.76 8.23 24.24
CA CYS A 598 22.81 8.02 25.23
C CYS A 598 23.70 6.85 24.83
N ASP A 599 24.67 7.17 23.99
CA ASP A 599 25.92 6.41 23.93
C ASP A 599 26.72 6.58 25.26
N GLU A 600 26.34 7.56 26.10
CA GLU A 600 27.17 8.17 27.17
C GLU A 600 26.39 8.50 28.48
N CYS A 601 25.17 7.97 28.69
CA CYS A 601 24.51 8.07 30.02
C CYS A 601 25.14 7.06 31.00
N SER A 602 25.21 7.41 32.28
CA SER A 602 25.68 6.57 33.39
C SER A 602 25.36 5.08 33.22
N GLY A 603 26.41 4.29 32.95
CA GLY A 603 26.30 2.86 32.67
C GLY A 603 25.59 2.10 33.78
N VAL A 604 25.82 2.48 35.04
CA VAL A 604 25.26 1.81 36.24
C VAL A 604 23.75 1.57 36.12
N VAL A 605 22.96 2.59 35.77
CA VAL A 605 21.49 2.47 35.67
C VAL A 605 21.06 1.70 34.41
N LEU A 606 21.78 1.88 33.30
CA LEU A 606 21.51 1.12 32.06
C LEU A 606 21.83 -0.36 32.21
N ASP A 607 22.85 -0.69 32.99
CA ASP A 607 23.33 -2.05 33.20
C ASP A 607 22.49 -2.74 34.29
N GLU A 608 22.09 -2.05 35.37
CA GLU A 608 21.06 -2.51 36.33
C GLU A 608 19.75 -2.90 35.61
N ILE A 609 19.25 -2.05 34.71
CA ILE A 609 18.05 -2.36 33.90
C ILE A 609 18.33 -3.50 32.90
N THR A 610 19.55 -3.63 32.39
CA THR A 610 19.91 -4.74 31.48
C THR A 610 19.96 -6.08 32.22
N GLU A 611 20.54 -6.13 33.43
CA GLU A 611 20.56 -7.32 34.29
C GLU A 611 19.13 -7.74 34.69
N TRP A 612 18.28 -6.79 35.07
CA TRP A 612 16.87 -7.06 35.38
C TRP A 612 16.06 -7.55 34.17
N ILE A 613 16.43 -7.14 32.94
CA ILE A 613 15.83 -7.65 31.70
C ILE A 613 16.28 -9.10 31.44
N GLU A 614 17.50 -9.48 31.81
CA GLU A 614 18.07 -10.80 31.50
C GLU A 614 17.74 -11.88 32.55
N ASP A 615 17.53 -11.52 33.83
CA ASP A 615 17.02 -12.46 34.83
C ASP A 615 15.56 -12.88 34.53
N ARG A 616 15.38 -14.00 33.84
CA ARG A 616 14.04 -14.56 33.58
C ARG A 616 13.40 -15.30 34.78
N GLN A 617 14.05 -15.37 35.94
CA GLN A 617 13.56 -16.08 37.14
C GLN A 617 12.89 -15.17 38.18
N SER A 618 13.29 -13.88 38.29
CA SER A 618 12.62 -12.95 39.21
C SER A 618 11.12 -12.82 38.95
N SER A 619 10.34 -12.90 40.03
CA SER A 619 8.88 -12.70 40.05
C SER A 619 8.45 -11.27 39.72
N GLN A 620 9.32 -10.28 39.96
CA GLN A 620 9.10 -8.90 39.53
C GLN A 620 9.29 -8.82 38.01
N ARG A 621 8.19 -8.73 37.28
CA ARG A 621 8.14 -8.63 35.79
C ARG A 621 7.80 -7.22 35.29
N LEU A 622 7.60 -6.27 36.20
CA LEU A 622 7.46 -4.85 35.91
C LEU A 622 8.65 -4.08 36.50
N LEU A 623 9.26 -3.17 35.74
CA LEU A 623 10.24 -2.20 36.20
C LEU A 623 9.70 -0.79 35.91
N CYS A 624 9.84 0.12 36.87
CA CYS A 624 9.39 1.49 36.77
C CYS A 624 10.55 2.47 37.03
N LEU A 625 10.96 3.19 35.98
CA LEU A 625 11.95 4.26 36.06
C LEU A 625 11.23 5.60 36.32
N THR A 626 11.48 6.19 37.48
CA THR A 626 10.79 7.42 37.93
C THR A 626 11.76 8.56 38.18
N GLY A 627 11.31 9.81 37.98
CA GLY A 627 12.15 11.01 38.14
C GLY A 627 11.49 12.26 37.55
N PRO A 628 12.07 13.46 37.73
CA PRO A 628 11.50 14.71 37.21
C PRO A 628 11.57 14.79 35.67
N ALA A 629 10.94 15.82 35.09
CA ALA A 629 11.10 16.12 33.66
C ALA A 629 12.56 16.50 33.34
N GLY A 630 13.06 16.11 32.17
CA GLY A 630 14.45 16.37 31.75
C GLY A 630 15.53 15.47 32.35
N SER A 631 15.20 14.57 33.29
CA SER A 631 16.17 13.67 33.99
C SER A 631 16.65 12.46 33.16
N GLY A 632 16.67 12.54 31.83
CA GLY A 632 17.18 11.47 30.96
C GLY A 632 16.30 10.22 30.78
N LYS A 633 15.14 10.07 31.46
CA LYS A 633 14.26 8.88 31.40
C LYS A 633 14.04 8.31 29.99
N SER A 634 13.52 9.14 29.07
CA SER A 634 13.24 8.77 27.68
C SER A 634 14.49 8.41 26.87
N VAL A 635 15.63 9.00 27.24
CA VAL A 635 16.93 8.77 26.60
C VAL A 635 17.50 7.42 27.04
N MET A 636 17.34 7.06 28.32
CA MET A 636 17.61 5.70 28.81
C MET A 636 16.67 4.68 28.13
N GLN A 637 15.36 4.93 28.08
CA GLN A 637 14.38 4.07 27.37
C GLN A 637 14.73 3.85 25.90
N GLN A 638 15.10 4.90 25.14
CA GLN A 638 15.55 4.76 23.76
C GLN A 638 16.79 3.86 23.65
N THR A 639 17.76 4.04 24.55
CA THR A 639 19.02 3.27 24.58
C THR A 639 18.74 1.79 24.92
N ILE A 640 17.84 1.52 25.87
CA ILE A 640 17.38 0.17 26.23
C ILE A 640 16.61 -0.47 25.06
N ALA A 641 15.76 0.29 24.35
CA ALA A 641 15.04 -0.19 23.17
C ALA A 641 16.00 -0.66 22.08
N GLU A 642 17.03 0.12 21.78
CA GLU A 642 18.06 -0.23 20.80
C GLU A 642 18.86 -1.46 21.25
N ARG A 643 19.41 -1.48 22.48
CA ARG A 643 20.08 -2.66 23.07
C ARG A 643 19.22 -3.93 23.01
N CYS A 644 17.91 -3.84 23.26
CA CYS A 644 16.98 -4.96 23.22
C CYS A 644 16.56 -5.37 21.80
N SER A 645 16.58 -4.43 20.85
CA SER A 645 16.29 -4.70 19.44
C SER A 645 17.44 -5.46 18.79
N ASP A 646 18.69 -5.05 19.06
CA ASP A 646 19.92 -5.69 18.61
C ASP A 646 20.07 -7.12 19.17
N LYS A 647 19.75 -7.31 20.46
CA LYS A 647 19.65 -8.64 21.10
C LYS A 647 18.44 -9.47 20.61
N ASN A 648 17.58 -8.92 19.75
CA ASN A 648 16.34 -9.53 19.24
C ASN A 648 15.33 -9.96 20.33
N ILE A 649 15.37 -9.31 21.51
CA ILE A 649 14.50 -9.60 22.66
C ILE A 649 13.36 -8.57 22.85
N LEU A 650 13.40 -7.44 22.13
CA LEU A 650 12.37 -6.42 22.14
C LEU A 650 11.09 -6.89 21.44
N ALA A 651 9.98 -6.98 22.20
CA ALA A 651 8.68 -7.37 21.67
C ALA A 651 8.01 -6.17 20.98
N LEU A 652 7.92 -5.03 21.68
CA LEU A 652 7.33 -3.79 21.17
C LEU A 652 7.74 -2.57 22.03
N THR A 653 7.47 -1.39 21.48
CA THR A 653 7.70 -0.07 22.12
C THR A 653 6.46 0.81 22.04
N PHE A 654 6.17 1.59 23.09
CA PHE A 654 5.18 2.66 23.03
C PHE A 654 5.67 3.89 23.80
N PHE A 655 6.23 4.85 23.08
CA PHE A 655 6.63 6.16 23.60
C PHE A 655 5.43 7.12 23.49
N PHE A 656 4.89 7.56 24.63
CA PHE A 656 3.89 8.62 24.67
C PHE A 656 4.49 9.96 24.23
N SER A 657 3.63 10.94 23.91
CA SER A 657 4.03 12.33 23.76
C SER A 657 2.83 13.28 23.88
N ALA A 658 2.81 14.15 24.89
CA ALA A 658 1.69 15.04 25.22
C ALA A 658 1.30 15.96 24.07
N THR A 659 2.28 16.36 23.25
CA THR A 659 2.12 17.24 22.09
C THR A 659 1.62 16.54 20.82
N ASP A 660 1.62 15.20 20.77
CA ASP A 660 1.16 14.40 19.62
C ASP A 660 -0.17 13.68 19.95
N PRO A 661 -1.31 14.13 19.38
CA PRO A 661 -2.63 13.55 19.63
C PRO A 661 -2.74 12.05 19.37
N SER A 662 -1.89 11.48 18.49
CA SER A 662 -1.91 10.03 18.23
C SER A 662 -1.41 9.23 19.44
N ARG A 663 -0.48 9.78 20.22
CA ARG A 663 0.23 9.08 21.32
C ARG A 663 0.13 9.79 22.67
N ASN A 664 -0.98 10.47 22.93
CA ASN A 664 -1.38 10.95 24.27
C ASN A 664 -2.75 10.41 24.75
N THR A 665 -3.29 9.38 24.07
CA THR A 665 -4.60 8.77 24.35
C THR A 665 -4.50 7.25 24.53
N LEU A 666 -5.50 6.65 25.20
CA LEU A 666 -5.58 5.19 25.38
C LEU A 666 -5.91 4.44 24.08
N SER A 667 -6.71 5.07 23.22
CA SER A 667 -7.24 4.49 21.99
C SER A 667 -6.18 4.02 21.00
N SER A 668 -4.93 4.46 21.14
CA SER A 668 -3.83 4.08 20.26
C SER A 668 -2.92 2.99 20.80
N ILE A 669 -2.92 2.72 22.12
CA ILE A 669 -1.95 1.83 22.77
C ILE A 669 -2.04 0.42 22.18
N VAL A 670 -3.16 -0.28 22.39
CA VAL A 670 -3.30 -1.68 21.96
C VAL A 670 -3.26 -1.86 20.44
N PRO A 671 -3.88 -0.99 19.62
CA PRO A 671 -3.72 -1.07 18.16
C PRO A 671 -2.24 -0.97 17.73
N THR A 672 -1.44 -0.13 18.38
CA THR A 672 0.01 0.02 18.09
C THR A 672 0.83 -1.17 18.59
N MET A 673 0.44 -1.77 19.72
CA MET A 673 1.05 -3.01 20.23
C MET A 673 0.77 -4.19 19.29
N ALA A 674 -0.49 -4.38 18.89
CA ALA A 674 -0.92 -5.44 17.99
C ALA A 674 -0.28 -5.30 16.60
N LEU A 675 -0.16 -4.06 16.08
CA LEU A 675 0.53 -3.77 14.82
C LEU A 675 2.01 -4.17 14.86
N GLN A 676 2.75 -3.80 15.92
CA GLN A 676 4.17 -4.17 16.06
C GLN A 676 4.36 -5.70 16.12
N LEU A 677 3.52 -6.39 16.91
CA LEU A 677 3.57 -7.85 17.06
C LEU A 677 3.24 -8.57 15.74
N GLY A 678 2.22 -8.10 15.02
CA GLY A 678 1.83 -8.63 13.71
C GLY A 678 2.81 -8.27 12.57
N GLN A 679 3.57 -7.19 12.69
CA GLN A 679 4.66 -6.88 11.76
C GLN A 679 5.86 -7.82 11.94
N ARG A 680 6.19 -8.19 13.19
CA ARG A 680 7.36 -9.02 13.52
C ARG A 680 7.09 -10.53 13.41
N TYR A 681 5.83 -10.99 13.57
CA TYR A 681 5.47 -12.41 13.56
C TYR A 681 4.26 -12.72 12.67
N ALA A 682 4.48 -13.44 11.56
CA ALA A 682 3.44 -13.81 10.59
C ALA A 682 2.27 -14.59 11.22
N THR A 683 2.53 -15.49 12.16
CA THR A 683 1.48 -16.24 12.87
C THR A 683 0.63 -15.32 13.75
N LEU A 684 1.24 -14.42 14.51
CA LEU A 684 0.49 -13.41 15.29
C LEU A 684 -0.29 -12.48 14.36
N LYS A 685 0.29 -12.09 13.21
CA LYS A 685 -0.40 -11.30 12.18
C LYS A 685 -1.70 -11.95 11.73
N GLN A 686 -1.68 -13.25 11.49
CA GLN A 686 -2.87 -14.02 11.10
C GLN A 686 -3.90 -14.02 12.23
N PHE A 687 -3.53 -14.33 13.47
CA PHE A 687 -4.49 -14.31 14.60
C PHE A 687 -5.07 -12.93 14.89
N ILE A 688 -4.26 -11.87 14.81
CA ILE A 688 -4.70 -10.48 15.00
C ILE A 688 -5.62 -10.04 13.85
N ALA A 689 -5.29 -10.39 12.60
CA ALA A 689 -6.15 -10.11 11.44
C ALA A 689 -7.49 -10.87 11.53
N THR A 690 -7.48 -12.15 11.91
CA THR A 690 -8.71 -12.94 12.14
C THR A 690 -9.54 -12.36 13.29
N ALA A 691 -8.92 -11.91 14.39
CA ALA A 691 -9.65 -11.28 15.48
C ALA A 691 -10.35 -9.98 15.05
N VAL A 692 -9.67 -9.12 14.30
CA VAL A 692 -10.23 -7.85 13.77
C VAL A 692 -11.26 -8.11 12.65
N ALA A 693 -11.12 -9.18 11.87
CA ALA A 693 -12.11 -9.56 10.86
C ALA A 693 -13.39 -10.15 11.48
N ASN A 694 -13.27 -10.88 12.60
CA ASN A 694 -14.40 -11.45 13.32
C ASN A 694 -15.13 -10.42 14.21
N ASP A 695 -14.41 -9.44 14.77
CA ASP A 695 -14.98 -8.27 15.46
C ASP A 695 -14.38 -6.97 14.90
N PRO A 696 -14.99 -6.37 13.86
CA PRO A 696 -14.58 -5.06 13.34
C PRO A 696 -14.70 -3.93 14.36
N THR A 697 -15.48 -4.11 15.43
CA THR A 697 -15.65 -3.12 16.51
C THR A 697 -14.58 -3.25 17.60
N ILE A 698 -13.67 -4.23 17.53
CA ILE A 698 -12.73 -4.52 18.63
C ILE A 698 -11.95 -3.29 19.10
N LEU A 699 -11.56 -2.41 18.17
CA LEU A 699 -10.77 -1.20 18.45
C LEU A 699 -11.60 -0.05 19.09
N LEU A 700 -12.90 -0.25 19.32
CA LEU A 700 -13.81 0.61 20.09
C LEU A 700 -14.09 0.07 21.49
N ASN A 701 -13.78 -1.21 21.75
CA ASN A 701 -14.01 -1.86 23.06
C ASN A 701 -13.03 -1.36 24.13
N SER A 702 -13.27 -1.69 25.40
CA SER A 702 -12.42 -1.30 26.53
C SER A 702 -10.96 -1.72 26.34
N LEU A 703 -10.02 -0.98 26.95
CA LEU A 703 -8.58 -1.25 26.85
C LEU A 703 -8.27 -2.70 27.21
N GLN A 704 -8.91 -3.23 28.26
CA GLN A 704 -8.77 -4.60 28.74
C GLN A 704 -9.28 -5.65 27.72
N ASN A 705 -10.38 -5.39 27.01
CA ASN A 705 -10.90 -6.33 26.00
C ASN A 705 -10.01 -6.32 24.73
N GLN A 706 -9.55 -5.13 24.31
CA GLN A 706 -8.56 -5.01 23.24
C GLN A 706 -7.28 -5.78 23.60
N MET A 707 -6.75 -5.58 24.81
CA MET A 707 -5.54 -6.24 25.31
C MET A 707 -5.69 -7.77 25.26
N ASN A 708 -6.80 -8.29 25.78
CA ASN A 708 -7.06 -9.73 25.79
C ASN A 708 -7.21 -10.31 24.39
N THR A 709 -7.99 -9.65 23.52
CA THR A 709 -8.32 -10.17 22.19
C THR A 709 -7.16 -10.07 21.20
N LEU A 710 -6.38 -8.98 21.24
CA LEU A 710 -5.35 -8.67 20.24
C LEU A 710 -3.91 -8.99 20.70
N ILE A 711 -3.68 -9.16 22.01
CA ILE A 711 -2.35 -9.47 22.57
C ILE A 711 -2.35 -10.83 23.28
N VAL A 712 -3.20 -10.99 24.31
CA VAL A 712 -3.14 -12.16 25.21
C VAL A 712 -3.58 -13.45 24.52
N ASN A 713 -4.72 -13.42 23.81
CA ASN A 713 -5.28 -14.61 23.16
C ASN A 713 -4.37 -15.16 22.04
N PRO A 714 -3.79 -14.33 21.14
CA PRO A 714 -2.77 -14.79 20.18
C PRO A 714 -1.56 -15.46 20.85
N PHE A 715 -1.03 -14.91 21.94
CA PHE A 715 0.09 -15.54 22.65
C PHE A 715 -0.31 -16.83 23.39
N LYS A 716 -1.49 -16.86 24.04
CA LYS A 716 -2.02 -18.09 24.67
C LYS A 716 -2.33 -19.19 23.65
N TYR A 717 -2.66 -18.83 22.41
CA TYR A 717 -2.78 -19.78 21.31
C TYR A 717 -1.42 -20.40 20.94
N LEU A 718 -0.38 -19.57 20.74
CA LEU A 718 0.99 -20.05 20.47
C LEU A 718 1.53 -20.94 21.61
N GLN A 719 1.25 -20.59 22.87
CA GLN A 719 1.61 -21.40 24.04
C GLN A 719 0.97 -22.80 23.99
N ARG A 720 -0.27 -22.93 23.47
CA ARG A 720 -0.99 -24.22 23.39
C ARG A 720 -0.56 -25.09 22.21
N GLN A 721 -0.02 -24.52 21.14
CA GLN A 721 0.43 -25.29 19.97
C GLN A 721 1.93 -25.63 19.98
N SER A 722 2.74 -24.97 20.81
CA SER A 722 4.19 -25.17 20.84
C SER A 722 4.60 -26.33 21.74
N THR A 723 5.45 -27.22 21.25
CA THR A 723 6.13 -28.27 22.04
C THR A 723 7.26 -27.69 22.91
N GLY A 724 6.92 -26.78 23.81
CA GLY A 724 7.78 -26.20 24.86
C GLY A 724 8.86 -25.21 24.38
N SER A 725 9.64 -25.59 23.37
CA SER A 725 10.86 -24.86 22.97
C SER A 725 10.60 -23.51 22.31
N ALA A 726 9.63 -23.41 21.40
CA ALA A 726 9.41 -22.22 20.56
C ALA A 726 8.93 -20.96 21.31
N ILE A 727 8.46 -21.10 22.55
CA ILE A 727 7.99 -19.99 23.39
C ILE A 727 9.19 -19.22 23.97
N VAL A 728 10.28 -19.92 24.30
CA VAL A 728 11.48 -19.35 24.95
C VAL A 728 12.24 -18.40 24.01
N THR A 729 12.09 -18.62 22.70
CA THR A 729 12.69 -17.84 21.60
C THR A 729 11.89 -16.63 21.13
N LEU A 730 10.69 -16.38 21.70
CA LEU A 730 9.95 -15.15 21.40
C LEU A 730 10.56 -13.95 22.16
N PRO A 731 10.54 -12.74 21.57
CA PRO A 731 10.91 -11.54 22.30
C PRO A 731 9.86 -11.24 23.37
N TYR A 732 10.33 -10.63 24.46
CA TYR A 732 9.59 -10.55 25.72
C TYR A 732 9.72 -9.20 26.42
N VAL A 733 10.57 -8.29 25.93
CA VAL A 733 10.73 -6.95 26.51
C VAL A 733 9.70 -5.99 25.92
N ILE A 734 8.87 -5.39 26.77
CA ILE A 734 7.91 -4.34 26.42
C ILE A 734 8.39 -3.04 27.07
N LEU A 735 8.55 -1.98 26.29
CA LEU A 735 8.98 -0.67 26.79
C LEU A 735 7.88 0.38 26.57
N ILE A 736 7.55 1.11 27.63
CA ILE A 736 6.55 2.19 27.63
C ILE A 736 7.19 3.44 28.22
N ASP A 737 7.35 4.50 27.43
CA ASP A 737 8.00 5.75 27.86
C ASP A 737 6.99 6.89 28.05
N ALA A 738 7.28 7.76 29.03
CA ALA A 738 6.49 8.94 29.37
C ALA A 738 5.00 8.69 29.65
N LEU A 739 4.65 7.65 30.43
CA LEU A 739 3.25 7.32 30.74
C LEU A 739 2.47 8.51 31.37
N ASP A 740 3.16 9.41 32.07
CA ASP A 740 2.61 10.67 32.59
C ASP A 740 2.11 11.64 31.51
N GLU A 741 2.59 11.53 30.27
CA GLU A 741 2.12 12.32 29.11
C GLU A 741 0.79 11.78 28.51
N CYS A 742 0.25 10.66 29.03
CA CYS A 742 -1.10 10.20 28.72
C CYS A 742 -2.16 11.08 29.40
N ARG A 743 -3.16 11.55 28.65
CA ARG A 743 -4.17 12.53 29.11
C ARG A 743 -5.12 11.95 30.18
N GLY A 744 -4.79 12.19 31.46
CA GLY A 744 -5.64 12.00 32.65
C GLY A 744 -5.16 10.91 33.60
N GLU A 745 -5.11 11.18 34.91
CA GLU A 745 -4.61 10.23 35.91
C GLU A 745 -5.41 8.91 35.93
N ASP A 746 -6.73 8.96 35.76
CA ASP A 746 -7.59 7.76 35.70
C ASP A 746 -7.24 6.86 34.50
N ARG A 747 -6.83 7.47 33.38
CA ARG A 747 -6.41 6.74 32.18
C ARG A 747 -5.04 6.11 32.35
N GLN A 748 -4.12 6.79 33.03
CA GLN A 748 -2.82 6.21 33.42
C GLN A 748 -3.03 4.99 34.34
N ALA A 749 -4.00 5.06 35.26
CA ALA A 749 -4.41 3.92 36.08
C ALA A 749 -5.06 2.79 35.25
N GLU A 750 -5.87 3.08 34.23
CA GLU A 750 -6.43 2.07 33.32
C GLU A 750 -5.33 1.29 32.57
N VAL A 751 -4.26 1.98 32.11
CA VAL A 751 -3.09 1.31 31.50
C VAL A 751 -2.40 0.37 32.48
N LEU A 752 -2.15 0.83 33.72
CA LEU A 752 -1.49 0.02 34.75
C LEU A 752 -2.33 -1.20 35.17
N ALA A 753 -3.66 -1.02 35.32
CA ALA A 753 -4.59 -2.11 35.61
C ALA A 753 -4.71 -3.12 34.45
N ALA A 754 -4.68 -2.66 33.19
CA ALA A 754 -4.64 -3.53 32.02
C ALA A 754 -3.31 -4.29 31.93
N ILE A 755 -2.17 -3.65 32.23
CA ILE A 755 -0.85 -4.30 32.28
C ILE A 755 -0.83 -5.41 33.33
N GLY A 756 -1.30 -5.16 34.55
CA GLY A 756 -1.43 -6.18 35.60
C GLY A 756 -2.29 -7.36 35.15
N SER A 757 -3.60 -7.10 34.98
CA SER A 757 -4.60 -8.14 34.72
C SER A 757 -4.41 -8.89 33.39
N CYS A 758 -3.82 -8.27 32.37
CA CYS A 758 -3.71 -8.87 31.03
C CYS A 758 -2.30 -9.34 30.67
N LEU A 759 -1.23 -8.73 31.18
CA LEU A 759 0.15 -9.13 30.82
C LEU A 759 0.89 -9.83 31.96
N LEU A 760 0.70 -9.39 33.21
CA LEU A 760 1.35 -10.01 34.36
C LEU A 760 0.60 -11.27 34.79
N ASP A 761 -0.70 -11.16 35.11
CA ASP A 761 -1.50 -12.25 35.69
C ASP A 761 -1.83 -13.37 34.69
N SER A 762 -1.62 -13.11 33.39
CA SER A 762 -2.06 -13.99 32.31
C SER A 762 -1.12 -15.16 31.98
N GLY A 763 0.02 -15.28 32.68
CA GLY A 763 1.02 -16.32 32.44
C GLY A 763 1.90 -16.10 31.20
N LEU A 764 2.04 -14.83 30.76
CA LEU A 764 2.89 -14.46 29.63
C LEU A 764 4.33 -14.12 30.10
N PRO A 765 5.35 -14.38 29.27
CA PRO A 765 6.76 -14.22 29.64
C PRO A 765 7.26 -12.77 29.62
N PHE A 766 6.38 -11.78 29.48
CA PHE A 766 6.78 -10.39 29.26
C PHE A 766 7.49 -9.78 30.48
N ARG A 767 8.61 -9.10 30.21
CA ARG A 767 9.23 -8.12 31.11
C ARG A 767 8.89 -6.72 30.61
N ILE A 768 8.33 -5.90 31.48
CA ILE A 768 7.73 -4.62 31.12
C ILE A 768 8.52 -3.51 31.82
N VAL A 769 9.01 -2.53 31.05
CA VAL A 769 9.69 -1.34 31.59
C VAL A 769 8.84 -0.11 31.30
N ILE A 770 8.39 0.56 32.36
CA ILE A 770 7.67 1.84 32.28
C ILE A 770 8.63 2.95 32.71
N ALA A 771 8.67 4.05 31.96
CA ALA A 771 9.25 5.30 32.43
C ALA A 771 8.15 6.34 32.59
N SER A 772 8.17 7.06 33.72
CA SER A 772 7.15 8.05 34.03
C SER A 772 7.66 9.07 35.04
N SER A 773 7.20 10.31 34.97
CA SER A 773 7.28 11.21 36.12
C SER A 773 6.33 10.72 37.23
N PRO A 774 6.63 10.98 38.52
CA PRO A 774 5.83 10.46 39.64
C PRO A 774 4.50 11.24 39.80
N GLY A 775 3.49 10.88 38.98
CA GLY A 775 2.09 11.29 39.13
C GLY A 775 1.35 10.51 40.23
N ARG A 776 0.09 10.86 40.54
CA ARG A 776 -0.70 10.17 41.59
C ARG A 776 -0.97 8.71 41.22
N ALA A 777 -1.40 8.46 39.98
CA ALA A 777 -1.72 7.12 39.48
C ALA A 777 -0.51 6.17 39.57
N ILE A 778 0.66 6.67 39.13
CA ILE A 778 1.95 5.98 39.17
C ILE A 778 2.30 5.60 40.62
N ARG A 779 2.24 6.57 41.55
CA ARG A 779 2.47 6.34 42.98
C ARG A 779 1.51 5.32 43.57
N SER A 780 0.20 5.51 43.41
CA SER A 780 -0.83 4.64 44.00
C SER A 780 -0.80 3.19 43.52
N ALA A 781 -0.17 2.91 42.37
CA ALA A 781 0.01 1.56 41.87
C ALA A 781 1.30 0.88 42.39
N LEU A 782 2.37 1.65 42.61
CA LEU A 782 3.74 1.13 42.76
C LEU A 782 4.37 1.34 44.15
N GLU A 783 3.94 2.36 44.90
CA GLU A 783 4.43 2.61 46.26
C GLU A 783 3.90 1.55 47.24
N SER A 784 4.46 1.50 48.46
CA SER A 784 4.17 0.47 49.47
C SER A 784 2.67 0.38 49.80
N GLY A 785 2.05 -0.73 49.38
CA GLY A 785 0.60 -0.97 49.51
C GLY A 785 -0.20 -0.80 48.22
N GLY A 786 0.43 -0.33 47.13
CA GLY A 786 -0.15 -0.25 45.79
C GLY A 786 -0.36 -1.62 45.14
N TYR A 787 -1.34 -1.71 44.23
CA TYR A 787 -1.80 -2.97 43.65
C TYR A 787 -0.82 -3.66 42.68
N LEU A 788 0.25 -2.98 42.24
CA LEU A 788 1.36 -3.56 41.46
C LEU A 788 2.67 -3.67 42.27
N HIS A 789 2.71 -3.19 43.52
CA HIS A 789 3.93 -3.05 44.32
C HIS A 789 4.75 -4.36 44.41
N GLN A 790 4.09 -5.50 44.63
CA GLN A 790 4.76 -6.81 44.73
C GLN A 790 5.32 -7.34 43.39
N ALA A 791 4.83 -6.83 42.25
CA ALA A 791 5.28 -7.23 40.92
C ALA A 791 6.27 -6.24 40.28
N ALA A 792 6.49 -5.09 40.93
CA ALA A 792 7.26 -3.97 40.41
C ALA A 792 8.64 -3.83 41.07
N TYR A 793 9.64 -3.47 40.26
CA TYR A 793 10.94 -2.96 40.69
C TYR A 793 11.01 -1.45 40.39
N LEU A 794 11.40 -0.61 41.34
CA LEU A 794 11.29 0.85 41.23
C LEU A 794 12.68 1.52 41.30
N ILE A 795 13.06 2.22 40.23
CA ILE A 795 14.32 2.98 40.15
C ILE A 795 14.00 4.49 40.21
N PRO A 796 14.37 5.20 41.30
CA PRO A 796 14.11 6.63 41.45
C PRO A 796 15.33 7.49 41.05
N LEU A 797 15.29 8.10 39.87
CA LEU A 797 16.17 9.19 39.45
C LEU A 797 15.83 10.48 40.23
N SER A 798 16.30 10.54 41.47
CA SER A 798 16.13 11.68 42.38
C SER A 798 17.11 12.83 42.10
N LEU A 799 16.90 13.99 42.72
CA LEU A 799 17.84 15.14 42.63
C LEU A 799 19.23 14.87 43.22
N GLY A 800 19.49 13.71 43.82
CA GLY A 800 20.83 13.28 44.26
C GLY A 800 21.66 12.56 43.19
N PHE A 801 21.11 12.32 41.99
CA PHE A 801 21.86 11.70 40.88
C PHE A 801 22.73 12.76 40.19
N ASP A 802 24.05 12.72 40.39
CA ASP A 802 24.98 13.69 39.81
C ASP A 802 25.26 13.41 38.32
N ALA A 803 24.33 13.84 37.48
CA ALA A 803 24.48 13.85 36.03
C ALA A 803 25.52 14.88 35.51
N SER A 804 26.21 15.64 36.38
CA SER A 804 27.13 16.69 35.92
C SER A 804 28.29 16.14 35.11
N GLU A 805 28.78 14.95 35.43
CA GLU A 805 29.89 14.33 34.70
C GLU A 805 29.48 13.82 33.31
N ASP A 806 28.34 13.11 33.21
CA ASP A 806 27.76 12.74 31.91
C ASP A 806 27.48 14.00 31.04
N ILE A 807 27.00 15.10 31.66
CA ILE A 807 26.76 16.38 30.99
C ILE A 807 28.07 17.04 30.52
N ARG A 808 29.16 16.98 31.31
CA ARG A 808 30.49 17.46 30.87
C ARG A 808 30.96 16.70 29.65
N GLN A 809 30.87 15.37 29.66
CA GLN A 809 31.32 14.52 28.56
C GLN A 809 30.50 14.78 27.29
N TYR A 810 29.17 14.87 27.41
CA TYR A 810 28.27 15.27 26.34
C TYR A 810 28.64 16.64 25.74
N LEU A 811 28.80 17.67 26.59
CA LEU A 811 29.16 19.02 26.14
C LEU A 811 30.53 19.06 25.46
N GLN A 812 31.55 18.42 26.06
CA GLN A 812 32.91 18.37 25.54
C GLN A 812 32.95 17.69 24.17
N ARG A 813 32.28 16.54 24.01
CA ARG A 813 32.23 15.81 22.74
C ARG A 813 31.48 16.60 21.66
N ARG A 814 30.32 17.17 22.00
CA ARG A 814 29.56 17.99 21.03
C ARG A 814 30.27 19.28 20.66
N PHE A 815 31.06 19.86 21.56
CA PHE A 815 31.89 21.03 21.21
C PHE A 815 33.11 20.64 20.35
N GLN A 816 33.65 19.43 20.48
CA GLN A 816 34.62 18.88 19.52
C GLN A 816 33.98 18.65 18.13
N ASP A 817 32.77 18.07 18.05
CA ASP A 817 32.02 17.90 16.79
C ASP A 817 31.82 19.24 16.06
N ILE A 818 31.46 20.31 16.79
CA ILE A 818 31.29 21.68 16.25
C ILE A 818 32.65 22.26 15.83
N GLY A 819 33.71 22.03 16.60
CA GLY A 819 35.05 22.51 16.29
C GLY A 819 35.63 21.89 15.02
N LEU A 820 35.41 20.59 14.82
CA LEU A 820 35.76 19.86 13.59
C LEU A 820 34.99 20.39 12.37
N GLN A 821 33.70 20.71 12.52
CA GLN A 821 32.88 21.29 11.45
C GLN A 821 33.22 22.75 11.11
N SER A 822 33.73 23.51 12.07
CA SER A 822 34.08 24.94 11.91
C SER A 822 35.57 25.19 11.62
N GLY A 823 36.40 24.15 11.60
CA GLY A 823 37.83 24.24 11.30
C GLY A 823 38.71 24.74 12.45
N ASN A 824 38.15 24.93 13.65
CA ASN A 824 38.89 25.28 14.86
C ASN A 824 38.46 24.35 16.00
N ILE A 825 39.33 23.44 16.42
CA ILE A 825 39.06 22.51 17.53
C ILE A 825 39.30 23.12 18.93
N ASN A 826 40.03 24.23 19.03
CA ASN A 826 40.46 24.86 20.28
C ASN A 826 39.63 26.12 20.62
N TRP A 827 38.34 26.10 20.30
CA TRP A 827 37.43 27.24 20.44
C TRP A 827 36.72 27.32 21.81
N PHE A 828 36.93 26.33 22.68
CA PHE A 828 36.40 26.23 24.03
C PHE A 828 37.44 25.66 24.99
N THR A 829 37.23 25.82 26.30
CA THR A 829 38.15 25.32 27.34
C THR A 829 37.43 24.40 28.34
N THR A 830 38.17 23.73 29.21
CA THR A 830 37.60 22.87 30.27
C THR A 830 36.75 23.67 31.25
N GLU A 831 37.13 24.92 31.57
CA GLU A 831 36.33 25.82 32.41
C GLU A 831 34.98 26.15 31.75
N HIS A 832 34.94 26.28 30.42
CA HIS A 832 33.69 26.48 29.69
C HIS A 832 32.75 25.27 29.87
N ILE A 833 33.27 24.05 29.78
CA ILE A 833 32.48 22.82 29.97
C ILE A 833 32.00 22.69 31.42
N ALA A 834 32.88 22.95 32.40
CA ALA A 834 32.56 22.85 33.82
C ALA A 834 31.44 23.81 34.23
N ALA A 835 31.54 25.09 33.87
CA ALA A 835 30.54 26.10 34.23
C ALA A 835 29.17 25.85 33.61
N LEU A 836 29.11 25.30 32.39
CA LEU A 836 27.84 24.94 31.73
C LEU A 836 27.21 23.67 32.31
N ALA A 837 28.00 22.70 32.77
CA ALA A 837 27.49 21.52 33.45
C ALA A 837 26.93 21.86 34.84
N GLU A 838 27.60 22.73 35.59
CA GLU A 838 27.11 23.26 36.87
C GLU A 838 25.79 24.04 36.68
N ALA A 839 25.75 24.97 35.73
CA ALA A 839 24.55 25.74 35.39
C ALA A 839 23.39 24.89 34.84
N ALA A 840 23.67 23.70 34.28
CA ALA A 840 22.64 22.74 33.90
C ALA A 840 21.94 22.08 35.10
N SER A 841 22.61 22.00 36.26
CA SER A 841 22.05 21.43 37.51
C SER A 841 21.38 20.06 37.29
N GLY A 842 22.07 19.16 36.59
CA GLY A 842 21.59 17.81 36.23
C GLY A 842 20.56 17.73 35.08
N GLN A 843 20.13 18.86 34.52
CA GLN A 843 19.11 18.89 33.45
C GLN A 843 19.75 18.79 32.06
N PHE A 844 19.83 17.58 31.50
CA PHE A 844 20.37 17.35 30.15
C PHE A 844 19.75 18.22 29.04
N ILE A 845 18.48 18.60 29.18
CA ILE A 845 17.80 19.50 28.23
C ILE A 845 18.47 20.88 28.15
N TYR A 846 19.02 21.41 29.26
CA TYR A 846 19.77 22.66 29.29
C TYR A 846 21.03 22.57 28.41
N ALA A 847 21.83 21.53 28.61
CA ALA A 847 23.03 21.26 27.82
C ALA A 847 22.71 21.03 26.32
N ALA A 848 21.65 20.27 26.01
CA ALA A 848 21.23 20.01 24.64
C ALA A 848 20.71 21.26 23.91
N LEU A 849 20.09 22.21 24.62
CA LEU A 849 19.68 23.50 24.08
C LEU A 849 20.89 24.40 23.79
N ILE A 850 21.88 24.42 24.69
CA ILE A 850 23.12 25.18 24.50
C ILE A 850 23.90 24.65 23.29
N VAL A 851 24.07 23.34 23.16
CA VAL A 851 24.71 22.72 21.97
C VAL A 851 24.00 23.17 20.69
N LYS A 852 22.66 23.20 20.66
CA LYS A 852 21.88 23.66 19.50
C LYS A 852 22.05 25.17 19.22
N TYR A 853 22.07 26.02 20.25
CA TYR A 853 22.27 27.47 20.11
C TYR A 853 23.69 27.80 19.61
N VAL A 854 24.70 27.13 20.15
CA VAL A 854 26.10 27.33 19.78
C VAL A 854 26.44 26.69 18.42
N SER A 855 25.67 25.70 17.97
CA SER A 855 25.77 25.12 16.61
C SER A 855 25.21 26.01 15.49
N ASP A 856 24.63 27.17 15.79
CA ASP A 856 24.07 28.07 14.76
C ASP A 856 25.17 28.63 13.85
N ARG A 857 25.18 28.17 12.60
CA ARG A 857 26.19 28.50 11.58
C ARG A 857 26.18 29.96 11.13
N ARG A 858 25.23 30.79 11.58
CA ARG A 858 25.15 32.23 11.24
C ARG A 858 26.07 33.12 12.09
N ARG A 859 26.61 32.62 13.20
CA ARG A 859 27.58 33.32 14.06
C ARG A 859 28.74 32.40 14.41
N PRO A 860 29.95 32.91 14.74
CA PRO A 860 31.03 32.05 15.23
C PRO A 860 30.61 31.33 16.53
N PRO A 861 30.86 30.02 16.68
CA PRO A 861 30.47 29.28 17.88
C PRO A 861 31.00 29.88 19.19
N LEU A 862 32.20 30.47 19.16
CA LEU A 862 32.78 31.18 20.30
C LEU A 862 31.94 32.37 20.77
N ASP A 863 31.29 33.12 19.87
CA ASP A 863 30.51 34.30 20.25
C ASP A 863 29.12 33.91 20.78
N ASN A 864 28.51 32.85 20.22
CA ASN A 864 27.32 32.25 20.83
C ASN A 864 27.62 31.64 22.21
N LEU A 865 28.79 31.01 22.38
CA LEU A 865 29.23 30.48 23.68
C LEU A 865 29.47 31.59 24.70
N ARG A 866 30.08 32.72 24.30
CA ARG A 866 30.24 33.91 25.15
C ARG A 866 28.89 34.47 25.62
N LEU A 867 27.87 34.50 24.75
CA LEU A 867 26.50 34.89 25.15
C LEU A 867 25.93 33.92 26.19
N VAL A 868 26.00 32.62 25.96
CA VAL A 868 25.53 31.61 26.94
C VAL A 868 26.30 31.71 28.28
N GLN A 869 27.60 32.03 28.24
CA GLN A 869 28.41 32.24 29.44
C GLN A 869 27.97 33.46 30.26
N THR A 870 27.57 34.58 29.64
CA THR A 870 27.04 35.71 30.42
C THR A 870 25.76 35.32 31.13
N TRP A 871 24.84 34.61 30.44
CA TRP A 871 23.59 34.09 31.01
C TRP A 871 23.84 33.10 32.17
N SER A 872 24.75 32.14 31.99
CA SER A 872 25.12 31.17 33.01
C SER A 872 25.80 31.84 34.23
N SER A 873 26.65 32.84 33.99
CA SER A 873 27.29 33.60 35.07
C SER A 873 26.35 34.53 35.83
N ALA A 874 25.16 34.83 35.29
CA ALA A 874 24.11 35.57 35.98
C ALA A 874 23.38 34.66 36.97
N LEU A 875 23.04 33.42 36.56
CA LEU A 875 22.49 32.36 37.41
C LEU A 875 23.34 32.15 38.68
N SER A 876 24.65 31.98 38.54
CA SER A 876 25.58 31.76 39.67
C SER A 876 25.65 32.95 40.64
N ARG A 877 25.30 34.16 40.20
CA ARG A 877 25.25 35.37 41.04
C ARG A 877 23.90 35.54 41.74
N SER A 878 22.82 35.01 41.17
CA SER A 878 21.47 35.08 41.73
C SER A 878 21.13 33.84 42.55
N GLN A 879 21.74 33.68 43.74
CA GLN A 879 21.42 32.60 44.70
C GLN A 879 19.97 32.63 45.27
N GLN A 880 19.10 33.50 44.75
CA GLN A 880 17.71 33.68 45.15
C GLN A 880 16.74 33.86 43.95
N ALA A 881 17.14 33.44 42.74
CA ALA A 881 16.21 33.41 41.61
C ALA A 881 15.12 32.34 41.83
N SER A 882 13.85 32.75 41.84
CA SER A 882 12.70 31.86 42.11
C SER A 882 12.32 30.93 40.94
N PHE A 883 13.24 30.69 40.00
CA PHE A 883 12.98 30.02 38.72
C PHE A 883 14.05 28.98 38.40
N PRO A 884 13.69 27.82 37.80
CA PRO A 884 14.65 26.82 37.37
C PRO A 884 15.67 27.38 36.35
N PRO A 885 16.92 26.86 36.29
CA PRO A 885 17.93 27.32 35.32
C PRO A 885 17.47 27.30 33.86
N LEU A 886 16.62 26.32 33.51
CA LEU A 886 16.02 26.17 32.18
C LEU A 886 15.13 27.37 31.78
N ASP A 887 14.41 27.98 32.72
CA ASP A 887 13.54 29.13 32.46
C ASP A 887 14.37 30.38 32.17
N VAL A 888 15.49 30.54 32.86
CA VAL A 888 16.46 31.61 32.58
C VAL A 888 17.11 31.41 31.21
N LEU A 889 17.39 30.17 30.78
CA LEU A 889 17.87 29.89 29.43
C LEU A 889 16.80 30.21 28.36
N PHE A 890 15.54 29.83 28.57
CA PHE A 890 14.42 30.19 27.69
C PHE A 890 14.26 31.72 27.58
N ALA A 891 14.25 32.43 28.71
CA ALA A 891 14.10 33.87 28.76
C ALA A 891 15.22 34.61 28.00
N ASN A 892 16.47 34.19 28.18
CA ASN A 892 17.60 34.82 27.51
C ASN A 892 17.62 34.56 25.99
N ILE A 893 17.34 33.33 25.53
CA ILE A 893 17.27 33.03 24.09
C ILE A 893 16.14 33.83 23.43
N LEU A 894 14.96 33.88 24.07
CA LEU A 894 13.80 34.63 23.57
C LEU A 894 14.05 36.15 23.58
N SER A 895 14.73 36.66 24.61
CA SER A 895 15.13 38.08 24.67
C SER A 895 16.14 38.44 23.59
N ASN A 896 17.19 37.62 23.37
CA ASN A 896 18.14 37.84 22.28
C ASN A 896 17.45 37.81 20.90
N ALA A 897 16.46 36.93 20.69
CA ALA A 897 15.72 36.86 19.44
C ALA A 897 14.84 38.11 19.21
N LYS A 898 14.15 38.59 20.26
CA LYS A 898 13.43 39.87 20.26
C LYS A 898 14.36 41.02 19.89
N ASP A 899 15.48 41.14 20.60
CA ASP A 899 16.52 42.14 20.39
C ASP A 899 17.13 42.08 18.99
N GLY A 900 17.23 40.90 18.39
CA GLY A 900 17.70 40.70 17.02
C GLY A 900 16.69 41.16 15.97
N TYR A 901 15.41 40.84 16.17
CA TYR A 901 14.31 41.17 15.25
C TYR A 901 14.03 42.69 15.22
N GLU A 902 13.94 43.33 16.38
CA GLU A 902 13.60 44.76 16.51
C GLU A 902 14.70 45.70 15.99
N LYS A 903 15.94 45.19 15.84
CA LYS A 903 17.07 45.94 15.27
C LYS A 903 17.16 45.87 13.74
N VAL A 904 16.27 45.13 13.07
CA VAL A 904 16.21 45.05 11.60
C VAL A 904 15.48 46.29 11.04
N PRO A 905 16.10 47.09 10.16
CA PRO A 905 15.43 48.21 9.51
C PRO A 905 14.21 47.73 8.71
N GLY A 906 13.04 48.29 8.99
CA GLY A 906 11.75 47.88 8.42
C GLY A 906 10.84 47.09 9.38
N ASN A 907 11.38 46.54 10.48
CA ASN A 907 10.59 45.82 11.50
C ASN A 907 10.17 46.59 12.79
N PRO A 908 10.50 47.89 13.04
CA PRO A 908 10.42 48.45 14.39
C PRO A 908 8.99 48.61 14.94
N ASP A 909 7.97 48.68 14.07
CA ASP A 909 6.57 48.84 14.46
C ASP A 909 5.88 47.51 14.84
N HIS A 910 6.59 46.38 14.78
CA HIS A 910 6.05 45.05 15.00
C HIS A 910 6.47 44.45 16.36
N ASP A 911 5.53 44.29 17.29
CA ASP A 911 5.71 43.59 18.57
C ASP A 911 6.09 42.12 18.32
N PHE A 912 7.38 41.81 18.47
CA PHE A 912 7.96 40.49 18.23
C PHE A 912 7.29 39.38 19.05
N LEU A 913 6.98 39.65 20.32
CA LEU A 913 6.40 38.65 21.22
C LEU A 913 4.94 38.37 20.84
N LEU A 914 4.20 39.42 20.46
CA LEU A 914 2.83 39.32 19.96
C LEU A 914 2.75 38.56 18.63
N LEU A 915 3.66 38.85 17.69
CA LEU A 915 3.77 38.10 16.44
C LEU A 915 4.14 36.64 16.70
N PHE A 916 5.18 36.36 17.48
CA PHE A 916 5.59 35.00 17.82
C PHE A 916 4.44 34.20 18.47
N ARG A 917 3.66 34.84 19.34
CA ARG A 917 2.45 34.24 19.92
C ARG A 917 1.35 34.02 18.87
N ALA A 918 1.18 34.92 17.90
CA ALA A 918 0.23 34.77 16.80
C ALA A 918 0.59 33.59 15.87
N TYR A 919 1.86 33.43 15.48
CA TYR A 919 2.31 32.27 14.69
C TYR A 919 2.18 30.94 15.45
N HIS A 920 2.34 30.92 16.78
CA HIS A 920 2.04 29.73 17.60
C HIS A 920 0.54 29.40 17.63
N LEU A 921 -0.33 30.42 17.56
CA LEU A 921 -1.78 30.22 17.55
C LEU A 921 -2.33 29.87 16.16
N LYS A 922 -1.63 30.24 15.06
CA LYS A 922 -2.01 30.00 13.65
C LYS A 922 -2.67 28.65 13.41
N ASP A 923 -2.05 27.56 13.85
CA ASP A 923 -2.50 26.20 13.56
C ASP A 923 -3.52 25.65 14.59
N GLY A 924 -3.82 26.44 15.63
CA GLY A 924 -4.95 26.25 16.53
C GLY A 924 -6.21 27.02 16.10
N ILE A 925 -6.13 27.86 15.06
CA ILE A 925 -7.27 28.51 14.41
C ILE A 925 -7.87 27.51 13.41
N PRO A 926 -9.15 27.09 13.54
CA PRO A 926 -9.78 26.17 12.59
C PRO A 926 -10.05 26.81 11.23
N LEU A 927 -9.00 27.01 10.43
CA LEU A 927 -9.10 27.44 9.04
C LEU A 927 -9.61 26.27 8.17
N ASP A 928 -10.90 25.94 8.31
CA ASP A 928 -11.66 25.03 7.45
C ASP A 928 -11.99 25.67 6.07
N TRP A 929 -10.99 26.36 5.55
CA TRP A 929 -10.90 26.91 4.21
C TRP A 929 -10.26 25.85 3.27
N ASP A 930 -10.48 25.98 1.96
CA ASP A 930 -9.83 25.20 0.89
C ASP A 930 -8.32 24.95 1.16
N PRO A 931 -7.83 23.70 1.20
CA PRO A 931 -6.45 23.38 1.55
C PRO A 931 -5.35 24.23 0.88
N SER A 932 -5.62 24.74 -0.33
CA SER A 932 -4.71 25.59 -1.10
C SER A 932 -4.30 26.93 -0.44
N HIS A 933 -5.05 27.46 0.54
CA HIS A 933 -4.71 28.73 1.22
C HIS A 933 -4.31 28.54 2.70
N ARG A 934 -3.83 27.35 3.08
CA ARG A 934 -3.15 27.13 4.37
C ARG A 934 -1.65 27.55 4.35
N ASP A 935 -1.23 28.25 3.30
CA ASP A 935 0.12 28.80 3.12
C ASP A 935 0.44 29.83 4.22
N ILE A 936 1.67 29.80 4.71
CA ILE A 936 2.16 30.82 5.65
C ILE A 936 2.15 32.22 5.01
N LYS A 937 2.29 32.33 3.68
CA LYS A 937 2.18 33.60 2.96
C LYS A 937 0.82 34.25 3.12
N ASP A 938 -0.27 33.49 3.18
CA ASP A 938 -1.62 34.04 3.39
C ASP A 938 -1.84 34.49 4.84
N PHE A 939 -1.25 33.80 5.81
CA PHE A 939 -1.22 34.28 7.20
C PHE A 939 -0.39 35.58 7.35
N ASN A 940 0.76 35.66 6.66
CA ASN A 940 1.57 36.87 6.62
C ASN A 940 0.80 38.04 5.97
N ARG A 941 0.10 37.80 4.85
CA ARG A 941 -0.78 38.80 4.21
C ARG A 941 -1.90 39.26 5.15
N ILE A 942 -2.56 38.35 5.87
CA ILE A 942 -3.58 38.70 6.87
C ILE A 942 -2.99 39.64 7.94
N LEU A 943 -1.80 39.33 8.46
CA LEU A 943 -1.09 40.17 9.43
C LEU A 943 -0.46 41.44 8.83
N ASN A 944 -0.60 41.69 7.52
CA ASN A 944 0.04 42.79 6.77
C ASN A 944 1.59 42.74 6.81
N LEU A 945 2.17 41.55 6.90
CA LEU A 945 3.61 41.28 6.95
C LEU A 945 4.20 40.87 5.60
N GLU A 946 5.52 40.94 5.46
CA GLU A 946 6.24 40.42 4.30
C GLU A 946 6.21 38.88 4.24
N ASN A 947 6.36 38.31 3.04
CA ASN A 947 6.22 36.85 2.83
C ASN A 947 7.26 36.01 3.59
N ASN A 948 8.41 36.59 3.96
CA ASN A 948 9.54 35.95 4.65
C ASN A 948 9.62 36.30 6.16
N THR A 949 8.76 37.18 6.70
CA THR A 949 8.85 37.63 8.10
C THR A 949 8.87 36.46 9.10
N HIS A 950 8.22 35.35 8.76
CA HIS A 950 8.20 34.14 9.58
C HIS A 950 9.59 33.48 9.74
N GLU A 951 10.42 33.47 8.69
CA GLU A 951 11.80 32.96 8.73
C GLU A 951 12.69 33.83 9.63
N VAL A 952 12.53 35.15 9.52
CA VAL A 952 13.23 36.15 10.34
C VAL A 952 12.79 36.08 11.80
N LEU A 953 11.51 35.79 12.07
CA LEU A 953 10.96 35.70 13.42
C LEU A 953 11.50 34.50 14.22
N ILE A 954 11.64 33.33 13.57
CA ILE A 954 12.20 32.14 14.24
C ILE A 954 13.72 32.03 14.14
N GLN A 955 14.39 33.00 13.50
CA GLN A 955 15.84 33.06 13.25
C GLN A 955 16.64 32.58 14.47
N ASP A 956 16.70 33.38 15.53
CA ASP A 956 17.49 33.10 16.74
C ASP A 956 16.77 32.11 17.70
N LEU A 957 15.56 31.63 17.34
CA LEU A 957 14.76 30.68 18.13
C LEU A 957 14.91 29.21 17.69
N TYR A 958 15.68 28.92 16.65
CA TYR A 958 15.88 27.56 16.11
C TYR A 958 16.21 26.45 17.15
N PRO A 959 16.92 26.71 18.28
CA PRO A 959 17.12 25.70 19.33
C PRO A 959 15.84 25.30 20.09
N LEU A 960 14.85 26.20 20.12
CA LEU A 960 13.58 26.06 20.85
C LEU A 960 12.42 25.64 19.93
N VAL A 961 12.40 26.13 18.68
CA VAL A 961 11.27 25.96 17.74
C VAL A 961 11.73 25.52 16.35
N ALA A 962 10.78 25.10 15.51
CA ALA A 962 10.96 24.93 14.08
C ALA A 962 9.64 25.14 13.33
N PHE A 963 9.71 25.57 12.06
CA PHE A 963 8.57 25.42 11.14
C PHE A 963 8.60 24.03 10.50
N THR A 964 7.47 23.33 10.51
CA THR A 964 7.28 21.98 9.97
C THR A 964 6.29 21.97 8.80
N PRO A 965 6.55 21.25 7.69
CA PRO A 965 5.59 21.13 6.59
C PRO A 965 4.37 20.27 6.97
N ILE A 966 3.18 20.76 6.66
CA ILE A 966 1.91 20.05 6.87
C ILE A 966 1.45 19.44 5.53
N SER A 967 0.96 18.20 5.57
CA SER A 967 0.22 17.57 4.46
C SER A 967 -0.94 18.47 4.02
N GLY A 968 -0.81 19.11 2.85
CA GLY A 968 -1.73 20.14 2.35
C GLY A 968 -1.04 21.43 1.88
N GLY A 969 0.23 21.67 2.25
CA GLY A 969 1.04 22.77 1.68
C GLY A 969 1.28 23.98 2.60
N GLY A 970 1.02 23.87 3.90
CA GLY A 970 1.30 24.90 4.90
C GLY A 970 2.55 24.62 5.76
N LEU A 971 3.02 25.63 6.50
CA LEU A 971 4.00 25.49 7.58
C LEU A 971 3.35 25.68 8.95
N ARG A 972 3.73 24.86 9.93
CA ARG A 972 3.28 24.93 11.33
C ARG A 972 4.45 25.23 12.29
N LEU A 973 4.21 26.02 13.33
CA LEU A 973 5.23 26.31 14.35
C LEU A 973 5.21 25.26 15.47
N ASP A 974 6.22 24.39 15.52
CA ASP A 974 6.37 23.36 16.55
C ASP A 974 7.48 23.72 17.57
N PHE A 975 7.21 23.46 18.85
CA PHE A 975 8.19 23.56 19.93
C PHE A 975 8.97 22.25 20.10
N ARG A 976 10.29 22.34 20.26
CA ARG A 976 11.19 21.18 20.38
C ARG A 976 11.20 20.52 21.76
N HIS A 977 10.60 21.15 22.77
CA HIS A 977 10.42 20.61 24.10
C HIS A 977 9.21 21.25 24.79
N GLU A 978 8.34 20.47 25.42
CA GLU A 978 7.08 20.96 25.98
C GLU A 978 7.27 22.00 27.10
N SER A 979 8.37 21.89 27.86
CA SER A 979 8.71 22.84 28.94
C SER A 979 8.78 24.30 28.47
N PHE A 980 9.02 24.55 27.19
CA PHE A 980 8.99 25.90 26.61
C PHE A 980 7.55 26.41 26.39
N SER A 981 6.58 25.54 26.06
CA SER A 981 5.16 25.92 26.09
C SER A 981 4.74 26.26 27.51
N HIS A 982 5.05 25.39 28.48
CA HIS A 982 4.74 25.62 29.90
C HIS A 982 5.41 26.87 30.50
N PHE A 983 6.48 27.37 29.86
CA PHE A 983 7.09 28.67 30.17
C PHE A 983 6.26 29.81 29.54
N LEU A 984 6.02 29.78 28.22
CA LEU A 984 5.25 30.80 27.48
C LEU A 984 3.77 30.92 27.92
N ASP A 985 3.19 29.84 28.43
CA ASP A 985 1.80 29.76 28.89
C ASP A 985 1.63 30.11 30.38
N ASN A 986 2.72 30.46 31.09
CA ASN A 986 2.70 30.81 32.51
C ASN A 986 3.35 32.19 32.76
N GLU A 987 2.52 33.19 33.08
CA GLU A 987 2.93 34.57 33.37
C GLU A 987 4.02 34.67 34.44
N SER A 988 3.90 33.90 35.53
CA SER A 988 4.89 33.92 36.62
C SER A 988 6.29 33.47 36.17
N ARG A 989 6.39 32.60 35.16
CA ARG A 989 7.67 32.07 34.65
C ARG A 989 8.24 32.92 33.52
N ALA A 990 7.40 33.36 32.58
CA ALA A 990 7.83 34.17 31.45
C ALA A 990 8.00 35.66 31.80
N GLY A 991 7.33 36.17 32.84
CA GLY A 991 7.42 37.55 33.30
C GLY A 991 7.14 38.55 32.17
N ALA A 992 8.08 39.48 31.94
CA ALA A 992 7.99 40.49 30.88
C ALA A 992 7.97 39.92 29.44
N LEU A 993 8.20 38.61 29.25
CA LEU A 993 8.11 37.93 27.96
C LEU A 993 6.75 37.25 27.75
N PHE A 994 5.83 37.32 28.72
CA PHE A 994 4.52 36.71 28.64
C PHE A 994 3.58 37.47 27.70
N VAL A 995 2.89 36.73 26.81
CA VAL A 995 1.79 37.26 26.01
C VAL A 995 0.57 36.34 26.19
N PRO A 996 -0.55 36.83 26.76
CA PRO A 996 -1.75 36.03 26.91
C PRO A 996 -2.38 35.72 25.55
N ARG A 997 -2.99 34.54 25.42
CA ARG A 997 -3.56 34.05 24.15
C ARG A 997 -4.68 34.97 23.64
N SER A 998 -5.44 35.61 24.54
CA SER A 998 -6.45 36.63 24.24
C SER A 998 -5.90 37.82 23.45
N ARG A 999 -4.80 38.44 23.90
CA ARG A 999 -4.14 39.58 23.25
C ARG A 999 -3.63 39.22 21.84
N ALA A 1000 -3.10 38.00 21.67
CA ALA A 1000 -2.66 37.52 20.37
C ALA A 1000 -3.83 37.23 19.41
N CYS A 1001 -4.91 36.58 19.86
CA CYS A 1001 -6.12 36.42 19.07
C CYS A 1001 -6.74 37.78 18.67
N ALA A 1002 -6.81 38.72 19.60
CA ALA A 1002 -7.30 40.08 19.35
C ALA A 1002 -6.45 40.83 18.30
N HIS A 1003 -5.13 40.67 18.31
CA HIS A 1003 -4.25 41.25 17.29
C HIS A 1003 -4.57 40.68 15.89
N ILE A 1004 -4.63 39.36 15.73
CA ILE A 1004 -5.01 38.71 14.46
C ILE A 1004 -6.39 39.21 13.98
N ALA A 1005 -7.36 39.29 14.91
CA ALA A 1005 -8.71 39.74 14.62
C ALA A 1005 -8.76 41.22 14.20
N LYS A 1006 -7.98 42.11 14.82
CA LYS A 1006 -7.85 43.53 14.41
C LYS A 1006 -7.24 43.65 13.01
N CYS A 1007 -6.22 42.86 12.68
CA CYS A 1007 -5.68 42.81 11.33
C CYS A 1007 -6.75 42.37 10.30
N CYS A 1008 -7.52 41.32 10.61
CA CYS A 1008 -8.62 40.87 9.75
C CYS A 1008 -9.70 41.95 9.56
N VAL A 1009 -10.15 42.60 10.64
CA VAL A 1009 -11.13 43.69 10.62
C VAL A 1009 -10.64 44.84 9.72
N GLY A 1010 -9.40 45.30 9.91
CA GLY A 1010 -8.81 46.36 9.09
C GLY A 1010 -8.67 45.99 7.60
N ASN A 1011 -8.36 44.74 7.29
CA ASN A 1011 -8.26 44.25 5.90
C ASN A 1011 -9.63 44.21 5.20
N ILE A 1012 -10.67 43.74 5.90
CA ILE A 1012 -12.05 43.77 5.38
C ILE A 1012 -12.50 45.23 5.21
N ASP A 1013 -12.15 46.12 6.13
CA ASP A 1013 -12.65 47.49 6.10
C ASP A 1013 -12.05 48.33 4.95
N ARG A 1014 -10.75 48.17 4.70
CA ARG A 1014 -10.04 48.78 3.55
C ARG A 1014 -10.57 48.33 2.18
N CYS A 1015 -11.40 47.29 2.12
CA CYS A 1015 -11.96 46.76 0.88
C CYS A 1015 -13.22 47.54 0.44
N PRO A 1016 -13.23 48.19 -0.74
CA PRO A 1016 -14.42 48.83 -1.26
C PRO A 1016 -15.53 47.81 -1.52
N LEU A 1017 -16.74 48.08 -1.02
CA LEU A 1017 -17.91 47.16 -1.10
C LEU A 1017 -18.22 46.70 -2.54
N GLU A 1018 -17.92 47.54 -3.52
CA GLU A 1018 -18.10 47.26 -4.96
C GLU A 1018 -17.10 46.23 -5.49
N SER A 1019 -15.83 46.33 -5.08
CA SER A 1019 -14.71 45.48 -5.54
C SER A 1019 -14.84 43.99 -5.15
N ILE A 1020 -15.73 43.66 -4.21
CA ILE A 1020 -15.99 42.28 -3.75
C ILE A 1020 -16.50 41.38 -4.89
N ARG A 1021 -17.02 41.95 -5.98
CA ARG A 1021 -17.45 41.17 -7.17
C ARG A 1021 -16.31 40.78 -8.11
N ASP A 1022 -15.20 41.51 -8.10
CA ASP A 1022 -14.06 41.27 -8.96
C ASP A 1022 -12.98 40.49 -8.20
N LYS A 1023 -12.25 39.59 -8.87
CA LYS A 1023 -11.17 38.78 -8.27
C LYS A 1023 -9.85 39.55 -8.15
N SER A 1024 -9.93 40.78 -7.63
CA SER A 1024 -8.80 41.69 -7.43
C SER A 1024 -7.95 41.29 -6.20
N PRO A 1025 -6.65 41.65 -6.13
CA PRO A 1025 -5.84 41.34 -4.96
C PRO A 1025 -6.39 41.90 -3.62
N PRO A 1026 -6.94 43.14 -3.55
CA PRO A 1026 -7.58 43.64 -2.33
C PRO A 1026 -8.80 42.82 -1.88
N SER A 1027 -9.66 42.39 -2.81
CA SER A 1027 -10.83 41.57 -2.47
C SER A 1027 -10.44 40.14 -2.06
N VAL A 1028 -9.34 39.58 -2.58
CA VAL A 1028 -8.78 38.30 -2.10
C VAL A 1028 -8.28 38.40 -0.65
N LEU A 1029 -7.53 39.44 -0.27
CA LEU A 1029 -7.07 39.63 1.11
C LEU A 1029 -8.25 39.86 2.08
N ALA A 1030 -9.23 40.66 1.66
CA ALA A 1030 -10.43 40.90 2.44
C ALA A 1030 -11.24 39.62 2.63
N GLN A 1031 -11.34 38.76 1.61
CA GLN A 1031 -12.00 37.47 1.70
C GLN A 1031 -11.26 36.49 2.63
N LEU A 1032 -9.92 36.39 2.54
CA LEU A 1032 -9.09 35.61 3.48
C LEU A 1032 -9.33 36.05 4.93
N SER A 1033 -9.38 37.35 5.16
CA SER A 1033 -9.65 37.93 6.48
C SER A 1033 -11.09 37.67 6.96
N CYS A 1034 -12.08 37.68 6.05
CA CYS A 1034 -13.48 37.38 6.35
C CYS A 1034 -13.72 35.93 6.81
N ASP A 1035 -12.86 34.99 6.41
CA ASP A 1035 -12.96 33.59 6.80
C ASP A 1035 -12.13 33.26 8.05
N ALA A 1036 -11.01 33.95 8.27
CA ALA A 1036 -10.17 33.77 9.45
C ALA A 1036 -10.75 34.46 10.72
N LEU A 1037 -11.54 35.53 10.56
CA LEU A 1037 -12.04 36.34 11.66
C LEU A 1037 -12.98 35.60 12.65
N PRO A 1038 -13.94 34.75 12.24
CA PRO A 1038 -14.84 34.04 13.17
C PRO A 1038 -14.12 33.12 14.17
N THR A 1039 -12.98 32.57 13.79
CA THR A 1039 -12.23 31.60 14.60
C THR A 1039 -11.26 32.28 15.58
N VAL A 1040 -11.01 33.59 15.42
CA VAL A 1040 -10.28 34.40 16.42
C VAL A 1040 -11.18 35.27 17.28
N LEU A 1041 -12.43 35.54 16.90
CA LEU A 1041 -13.44 36.25 17.71
C LEU A 1041 -14.03 35.34 18.82
N ASN A 1042 -13.26 35.15 19.88
CA ASN A 1042 -13.66 34.44 21.12
C ASN A 1042 -13.90 35.45 22.29
N PRO A 1043 -14.57 35.05 23.40
CA PRO A 1043 -14.93 35.98 24.47
C PRO A 1043 -13.76 36.79 25.02
N ASP A 1044 -12.60 36.15 25.22
CA ASP A 1044 -11.42 36.78 25.84
C ASP A 1044 -10.73 37.78 24.89
N SER A 1045 -10.76 37.51 23.58
CA SER A 1045 -10.22 38.43 22.56
C SER A 1045 -11.11 39.64 22.29
N VAL A 1046 -12.43 39.47 22.34
CA VAL A 1046 -13.43 40.49 21.96
C VAL A 1046 -13.40 41.68 22.91
N VAL A 1047 -13.10 41.46 24.20
CA VAL A 1047 -12.88 42.52 25.21
C VAL A 1047 -11.82 43.53 24.78
N HIS A 1048 -10.83 43.12 23.96
CA HIS A 1048 -9.77 43.99 23.48
C HIS A 1048 -10.09 44.72 22.16
N MET A 1049 -11.31 44.59 21.60
CA MET A 1049 -11.66 45.03 20.24
C MET A 1049 -12.85 46.00 20.14
N TYR A 1050 -13.30 46.59 21.25
CA TYR A 1050 -14.54 47.38 21.27
C TYR A 1050 -14.54 48.55 20.26
N GLU A 1051 -13.48 49.36 20.25
CA GLU A 1051 -13.37 50.51 19.34
C GLU A 1051 -13.30 50.10 17.88
N GLU A 1052 -12.51 49.07 17.54
CA GLU A 1052 -12.41 48.57 16.17
C GLU A 1052 -13.72 47.97 15.65
N LEU A 1053 -14.52 47.31 16.50
CA LEU A 1053 -15.82 46.76 16.10
C LEU A 1053 -16.90 47.84 15.93
N VAL A 1054 -16.82 48.92 16.72
CA VAL A 1054 -17.67 50.12 16.54
C VAL A 1054 -17.37 50.79 15.20
N ASP A 1055 -16.11 51.08 14.90
CA ASP A 1055 -15.74 51.77 13.66
C ASP A 1055 -15.89 50.88 12.42
N PHE A 1056 -15.59 49.58 12.50
CA PHE A 1056 -15.92 48.61 11.46
C PHE A 1056 -17.42 48.62 11.12
N THR A 1057 -18.29 48.83 12.11
CA THR A 1057 -19.74 48.93 11.87
C THR A 1057 -20.10 50.22 11.14
N ARG A 1058 -19.55 51.36 11.59
CA ARG A 1058 -19.74 52.68 10.95
C ARG A 1058 -19.28 52.66 9.49
N ASN A 1059 -18.20 51.95 9.19
CA ASN A 1059 -17.60 51.85 7.85
C ASN A 1059 -18.24 50.77 6.96
N ASN A 1060 -19.45 50.30 7.31
CA ASN A 1060 -20.24 49.29 6.57
C ASN A 1060 -19.58 47.90 6.49
N GLY A 1061 -18.84 47.49 7.53
CA GLY A 1061 -18.17 46.19 7.61
C GLY A 1061 -19.09 44.97 7.51
N TRP A 1062 -20.24 44.98 8.19
CA TRP A 1062 -21.20 43.86 8.12
C TRP A 1062 -21.80 43.65 6.71
N PRO A 1063 -22.21 44.69 5.96
CA PRO A 1063 -22.48 44.58 4.52
C PRO A 1063 -21.35 43.96 3.67
N LYS A 1064 -20.07 44.22 4.00
CA LYS A 1064 -18.91 43.63 3.29
C LYS A 1064 -18.86 42.11 3.54
N ILE A 1065 -18.94 41.69 4.81
CA ILE A 1065 -19.00 40.27 5.21
C ILE A 1065 -20.21 39.56 4.57
N ASP A 1066 -21.39 40.16 4.62
CA ASP A 1066 -22.62 39.57 4.08
C ASP A 1066 -22.54 39.35 2.57
N ARG A 1067 -21.95 40.31 1.84
CA ARG A 1067 -21.69 40.20 0.39
C ARG A 1067 -20.61 39.15 0.08
N MET A 1068 -19.55 39.07 0.88
CA MET A 1068 -18.49 38.05 0.75
C MET A 1068 -19.05 36.64 0.92
N MET A 1069 -19.80 36.37 1.99
CA MET A 1069 -20.46 35.06 2.18
C MET A 1069 -21.49 34.77 1.08
N SER A 1070 -22.30 35.76 0.68
CA SER A 1070 -23.28 35.59 -0.40
C SER A 1070 -22.64 35.26 -1.76
N SER A 1071 -21.38 35.66 -2.00
CA SER A 1071 -20.66 35.34 -3.24
C SER A 1071 -20.31 33.84 -3.38
N ARG A 1072 -20.31 33.09 -2.27
CA ARG A 1072 -19.87 31.68 -2.21
C ARG A 1072 -20.94 30.64 -2.53
N LYS A 1073 -22.17 31.05 -2.85
CA LYS A 1073 -23.34 30.17 -3.15
C LYS A 1073 -23.21 29.32 -4.44
N TYR A 1074 -21.99 29.08 -4.91
CA TYR A 1074 -21.63 28.26 -6.08
C TYR A 1074 -20.40 27.37 -5.83
N VAL A 1075 -19.95 27.20 -4.57
CA VAL A 1075 -18.79 26.39 -4.19
C VAL A 1075 -19.17 25.43 -3.06
N SER A 1076 -19.15 24.12 -3.35
CA SER A 1076 -19.32 22.96 -2.45
C SER A 1076 -19.89 23.22 -1.05
N ASP A 1077 -21.15 22.85 -0.84
CA ASP A 1077 -22.01 23.26 0.29
C ASP A 1077 -21.42 23.01 1.69
N GLU A 1078 -20.63 21.94 1.87
CA GLU A 1078 -20.03 21.58 3.16
C GLU A 1078 -19.12 22.69 3.74
N ASN A 1079 -18.32 23.35 2.90
CA ASN A 1079 -17.41 24.41 3.35
C ASN A 1079 -18.14 25.75 3.54
N ALA A 1080 -19.09 26.09 2.67
CA ALA A 1080 -19.93 27.28 2.84
C ALA A 1080 -20.71 27.21 4.17
N THR A 1081 -21.25 26.03 4.48
CA THR A 1081 -21.97 25.76 5.73
C THR A 1081 -21.08 25.94 6.96
N LYS A 1082 -19.84 25.41 6.97
CA LYS A 1082 -18.90 25.55 8.10
C LYS A 1082 -18.54 27.01 8.42
N ILE A 1083 -18.32 27.83 7.40
CA ILE A 1083 -17.98 29.25 7.55
C ILE A 1083 -19.18 30.04 8.10
N LEU A 1084 -20.39 29.77 7.60
CA LEU A 1084 -21.63 30.35 8.10
C LEU A 1084 -21.89 29.95 9.57
N ASP A 1085 -21.66 28.68 9.91
CA ASP A 1085 -21.68 28.15 11.28
C ASP A 1085 -20.69 28.89 12.20
N GLY A 1086 -19.50 29.21 11.69
CA GLY A 1086 -18.49 30.03 12.37
C GLY A 1086 -18.99 31.44 12.65
N TRP A 1087 -19.52 32.14 11.64
CA TRP A 1087 -20.06 33.50 11.77
C TRP A 1087 -21.27 33.58 12.71
N VAL A 1088 -22.15 32.58 12.72
CA VAL A 1088 -23.28 32.51 13.67
C VAL A 1088 -22.79 32.32 15.11
N ARG A 1089 -21.70 31.56 15.34
CA ARG A 1089 -21.06 31.47 16.68
C ARG A 1089 -20.39 32.78 17.08
N ALA A 1090 -19.51 33.32 16.24
CA ALA A 1090 -18.73 34.53 16.53
C ALA A 1090 -19.62 35.76 16.80
N SER A 1091 -20.66 35.97 15.99
CA SER A 1091 -21.65 37.04 16.23
C SER A 1091 -22.40 36.85 17.55
N SER A 1092 -22.81 35.62 17.90
CA SER A 1092 -23.41 35.32 19.21
C SER A 1092 -22.48 35.66 20.38
N THR A 1093 -21.17 35.39 20.24
CA THR A 1093 -20.16 35.75 21.23
C THR A 1093 -20.00 37.27 21.36
N VAL A 1094 -19.86 38.00 20.25
CA VAL A 1094 -19.69 39.47 20.26
C VAL A 1094 -20.91 40.17 20.86
N ILE A 1095 -22.12 39.76 20.49
CA ILE A 1095 -23.36 40.28 21.08
C ILE A 1095 -23.43 39.95 22.58
N GLY A 1096 -23.06 38.73 22.97
CA GLY A 1096 -23.03 38.31 24.38
C GLY A 1096 -22.08 39.15 25.24
N SER A 1097 -20.85 39.39 24.77
CA SER A 1097 -19.83 40.17 25.47
C SER A 1097 -20.18 41.66 25.64
N PHE A 1098 -21.00 42.23 24.75
CA PHE A 1098 -21.34 43.66 24.76
C PHE A 1098 -22.83 43.94 25.03
N LYS A 1099 -23.62 42.95 25.44
CA LYS A 1099 -25.08 43.10 25.65
C LYS A 1099 -25.45 44.22 26.63
N ASP A 1100 -24.64 44.40 27.67
CA ASP A 1100 -24.84 45.42 28.70
C ASP A 1100 -24.11 46.76 28.37
N HIS A 1101 -23.40 46.83 27.23
CA HIS A 1101 -22.67 48.00 26.75
C HIS A 1101 -23.44 48.67 25.60
N SER A 1102 -24.26 49.67 25.94
CA SER A 1102 -25.09 50.45 25.02
C SER A 1102 -24.29 51.02 23.84
N SER A 1103 -24.35 50.36 22.69
CA SER A 1103 -23.52 50.62 21.52
C SER A 1103 -24.28 50.41 20.21
N ASP A 1104 -24.10 51.35 19.26
CA ASP A 1104 -24.90 51.45 18.04
C ASP A 1104 -24.80 50.21 17.11
N PHE A 1105 -23.78 49.36 17.31
CA PHE A 1105 -23.52 48.22 16.44
C PHE A 1105 -24.24 46.93 16.82
N VAL A 1106 -24.61 46.74 18.10
CA VAL A 1106 -25.23 45.48 18.54
C VAL A 1106 -26.54 45.19 17.78
N PRO A 1107 -27.48 46.15 17.61
CA PRO A 1107 -28.69 45.94 16.81
C PRO A 1107 -28.41 45.69 15.32
N VAL A 1108 -27.31 46.23 14.79
CA VAL A 1108 -26.89 46.00 13.39
C VAL A 1108 -26.38 44.57 13.23
N LEU A 1109 -25.56 44.10 14.17
CA LEU A 1109 -25.01 42.74 14.16
C LEU A 1109 -26.09 41.68 14.45
N GLU A 1110 -27.06 41.97 15.34
CA GLU A 1110 -28.21 41.08 15.59
C GLU A 1110 -29.00 40.82 14.30
N LYS A 1111 -29.31 41.86 13.52
CA LYS A 1111 -29.99 41.73 12.23
C LYS A 1111 -29.25 40.83 11.23
N TYR A 1112 -27.92 40.93 11.14
CA TYR A 1112 -27.13 40.05 10.28
C TYR A 1112 -27.03 38.62 10.84
N ARG A 1113 -26.90 38.46 12.15
CA ARG A 1113 -26.92 37.15 12.83
C ARG A 1113 -28.23 36.41 12.62
N GLU A 1114 -29.38 37.09 12.69
CA GLU A 1114 -30.68 36.51 12.35
C GLU A 1114 -30.73 36.06 10.90
N LYS A 1115 -30.32 36.92 9.95
CA LYS A 1115 -30.23 36.56 8.53
C LYS A 1115 -29.39 35.31 8.31
N TRP A 1116 -28.18 35.26 8.86
CA TRP A 1116 -27.26 34.12 8.71
C TRP A 1116 -27.75 32.86 9.41
N THR A 1117 -28.48 32.99 10.52
CA THR A 1117 -29.14 31.85 11.19
C THR A 1117 -30.28 31.28 10.35
N ASN A 1118 -31.06 32.13 9.69
CA ASN A 1118 -32.14 31.71 8.79
C ASN A 1118 -31.58 31.12 7.48
N GLU A 1119 -30.51 31.68 6.90
CA GLU A 1119 -29.82 31.08 5.75
C GLU A 1119 -29.22 29.70 6.10
N ARG A 1120 -28.63 29.56 7.30
CA ARG A 1120 -28.12 28.29 7.84
C ARG A 1120 -29.23 27.25 8.02
N GLN A 1121 -30.40 27.65 8.52
CA GLN A 1121 -31.53 26.73 8.67
C GLN A 1121 -32.08 26.31 7.30
N SER A 1122 -32.26 27.26 6.38
CA SER A 1122 -32.72 26.97 5.02
C SER A 1122 -31.77 26.03 4.24
N MET A 1123 -30.45 26.07 4.49
CA MET A 1123 -29.52 25.11 3.89
C MET A 1123 -29.76 23.68 4.42
N LYS A 1124 -29.97 23.53 5.73
CA LYS A 1124 -30.25 22.22 6.36
C LYS A 1124 -31.62 21.67 6.00
N ASP A 1125 -32.63 22.53 5.84
CA ASP A 1125 -33.96 22.11 5.43
C ASP A 1125 -33.97 21.62 3.97
N VAL A 1126 -33.09 22.15 3.11
CA VAL A 1126 -32.86 21.66 1.73
C VAL A 1126 -32.09 20.33 1.71
N GLU A 1127 -31.13 20.11 2.61
CA GLU A 1127 -30.49 18.79 2.77
C GLU A 1127 -31.45 17.74 3.35
N GLY A 1128 -32.41 18.14 4.19
CA GLY A 1128 -33.41 17.27 4.80
C GLY A 1128 -34.61 16.94 3.91
N LEU A 1129 -34.97 17.82 2.96
CA LEU A 1129 -36.06 17.62 2.01
C LEU A 1129 -35.52 17.17 0.65
N GLY A 1130 -35.36 15.86 0.49
CA GLY A 1130 -34.99 15.24 -0.78
C GLY A 1130 -36.03 15.49 -1.88
N PHE A 1131 -35.83 16.56 -2.65
CA PHE A 1131 -36.72 16.96 -3.73
C PHE A 1131 -36.29 16.41 -5.09
N ASP A 1132 -37.06 15.45 -5.59
CA ASP A 1132 -37.17 15.16 -7.01
C ASP A 1132 -37.56 16.45 -7.74
N SER A 1133 -36.74 16.91 -8.68
CA SER A 1133 -37.03 18.12 -9.48
C SER A 1133 -36.43 18.03 -10.88
N GLY A 1134 -37.09 17.26 -11.74
CA GLY A 1134 -36.82 17.21 -13.17
C GLY A 1134 -37.49 18.36 -13.94
N THR A 1135 -36.73 19.42 -14.22
CA THR A 1135 -36.96 20.41 -15.31
C THR A 1135 -35.63 20.98 -15.77
#